data_AF-A0A5S4F590-F1
#
_entry.id   AF-A0A5S4F590-F1
#
_cell.length_a   1.000
_cell.length_b   1.000
_cell.length_c   1.000
_cell.angle_alpha   90.00
_cell.angle_beta   90.00
_cell.angle_gamma   90.00
#
_symmetry.space_group_name_H-M   'P 1'
#
loop_
_entity.id
_entity.type
_entity.pdbx_description
1 polymer ?
#
loop_
_entity_poly.entity_id
_entity_poly.type
_entity_poly.pdbx_seq_one_letter_code
_entity_poly.pdbx_strand_id
1 'polypeptide(L)'
;MRAVGPGGRDAAFDTEVLSGPLGARIDLAVKRGPARRREMLTLVRPYLAGVQAGVKRDLPVARRVIVHLIEHRPEAELVDGETLTKVVAAAAEPSKRIRKGLRWYADLPFQDELPSDLYRLRRADMVPVTHIDDINWVDGKLRVTGFAYLAGLSVRSRRFNWATVVLRGPRWLPPIRMRTRRVLEPEATHGAREPGCNYDWSGFTAELSPWPLRWRGAVRGLVSAVRRRMRHRPSVPDTTTWRAEIVFWSRGARATGLLRGSSLGRPERPAGRRLTSGWWIRPVWTSDRALQVVLQPNRAELTGVSLDGDRLELKISLPGRTVTKGHARLGGHRIAADFTPSGGGTQVVVALAVPSLLQEKDGRRLWVEPKGDPAASVMLADLVETRTVVSDREITVLGDRRDRVVVSAHRIRPVITSAVWEGSVLVLRGHYPDAEGPRVLTLRHRSGLSYQLPMERSGEDFSVRVEPAAMDRFGEPVPLASGTWNMSVRHPSGEIVPLRMDHAALQGLDEAPRTFDGRTYRMISTRFDVPVVSVEEARPADERGVAGTHVLRRVFYPAQRTEPLTDATVYVVNDGRLYADSVRAIYEERLRRGDDREHIWIVKDGAFVPPGNATVVRAGSREHHAALARSRHIVTNSFLPAWFRAREDQVVVQTWHGTPAKIIGNDQPHMNRDPKPPIWHRQAAEVRGWDLLLSQSPWATPVLRKAFGYKGEILESGLPRNDVLNSPDRDALAAAVRERLGLAEGKRVILYAPTWRDYDRKNAMVKLDLAKAREALGADHEILVRAHPMQAIPAVPDIAHDVTTYPDMADLLLVADVLVTDYSSVMFDFACTGRPIVIYGYDMAKYKSKRGLYLDLAEQAPGPVLSTSAEVIEAIRSIDSVAAAHADRYDAFRATFAPRDDGKSTARVVDHLFS
;
A
#
# COMPACT_ATOMS: atom_id res chain seq x y z
N MET A 1 11.24 25.25 22.00
CA MET A 1 11.28 25.63 23.42
C MET A 1 10.70 27.03 23.70
N ARG A 2 10.41 27.89 22.71
CA ARG A 2 9.82 29.23 22.91
C ARG A 2 8.28 29.30 22.91
N ALA A 3 7.59 28.25 23.34
CA ALA A 3 6.12 28.24 23.35
C ALA A 3 5.58 27.49 24.57
N VAL A 4 5.79 28.03 25.76
CA VAL A 4 4.97 27.67 26.92
C VAL A 4 4.65 28.99 27.62
N GLY A 5 3.37 29.35 27.64
CA GLY A 5 2.85 30.53 28.34
C GLY A 5 2.97 30.39 29.87
N PRO A 6 2.31 31.26 30.65
CA PRO A 6 2.54 31.40 32.10
C PRO A 6 2.15 30.19 32.98
N GLY A 7 1.79 29.05 32.37
CA GLY A 7 1.31 27.84 33.01
C GLY A 7 2.31 26.69 33.12
N GLY A 8 3.62 26.99 33.18
CA GLY A 8 4.64 26.14 33.81
C GLY A 8 4.98 24.80 33.14
N ARG A 9 6.27 24.58 32.91
CA ARG A 9 6.84 23.25 32.68
C ARG A 9 6.40 22.30 33.80
N ASP A 10 5.57 21.31 33.49
CA ASP A 10 5.14 20.28 34.43
C ASP A 10 5.61 18.87 34.00
N ALA A 11 5.40 17.88 34.87
CA ALA A 11 5.80 16.50 34.61
C ALA A 11 5.08 15.88 33.39
N ALA A 12 3.86 16.33 33.07
CA ALA A 12 3.10 15.82 31.94
C ALA A 12 3.69 16.33 30.62
N PHE A 13 4.03 17.62 30.56
CA PHE A 13 4.74 18.23 29.43
C PHE A 13 6.09 17.55 29.17
N ASP A 14 6.91 17.37 30.21
CA ASP A 14 8.22 16.72 30.06
C ASP A 14 8.08 15.27 29.58
N THR A 15 7.08 14.53 30.06
CA THR A 15 6.77 13.16 29.61
C THR A 15 6.40 13.14 28.12
N GLU A 16 5.51 14.04 27.69
CA GLU A 16 5.01 14.12 26.31
C GLU A 16 6.14 14.47 25.34
N VAL A 17 6.93 15.49 25.66
CA VAL A 17 7.99 15.98 24.78
C VAL A 17 9.12 14.95 24.65
N LEU A 18 9.55 14.32 25.75
CA LEU A 18 10.61 13.29 25.73
C LEU A 18 10.17 11.97 25.08
N SER A 19 8.90 11.60 25.22
CA SER A 19 8.35 10.39 24.58
C SER A 19 7.90 10.62 23.13
N GLY A 20 7.75 11.89 22.72
CA GLY A 20 7.25 12.28 21.41
C GLY A 20 8.24 13.17 20.65
N PRO A 21 7.92 14.46 20.40
CA PRO A 21 8.67 15.29 19.44
C PRO A 21 10.16 15.49 19.74
N LEU A 22 10.56 15.68 21.00
CA LEU A 22 11.99 15.83 21.34
C LEU A 22 12.70 14.48 21.28
N GLY A 23 12.05 13.42 21.76
CA GLY A 23 12.57 12.06 21.63
C GLY A 23 12.89 11.69 20.18
N ALA A 24 11.94 11.93 19.27
CA ALA A 24 12.15 11.67 17.84
C ALA A 24 13.30 12.52 17.25
N ARG A 25 13.48 13.77 17.72
CA ARG A 25 14.61 14.62 17.31
C ARG A 25 15.95 14.12 17.86
N ILE A 26 15.97 13.59 19.08
CA ILE A 26 17.15 12.94 19.66
C ILE A 26 17.53 11.74 18.78
N ASP A 27 16.59 10.85 18.47
CA ASP A 27 16.87 9.66 17.67
C ASP A 27 17.33 10.02 16.25
N LEU A 28 16.77 11.08 15.67
CA LEU A 28 17.18 11.60 14.37
C LEU A 28 18.59 12.21 14.42
N ALA A 29 18.93 12.93 15.50
CA ALA A 29 20.26 13.51 15.68
C ALA A 29 21.32 12.41 15.82
N VAL A 30 21.03 11.35 16.57
CA VAL A 30 21.90 10.16 16.70
C VAL A 30 22.20 9.56 15.32
N LYS A 31 21.21 9.50 14.43
CA LYS A 31 21.36 8.96 13.06
C LYS A 31 22.09 9.88 12.08
N ARG A 32 22.37 11.15 12.44
CA ARG A 32 22.94 12.17 11.52
C ARG A 32 24.42 12.47 11.73
N GLY A 33 25.10 11.72 12.61
CA GLY A 33 26.56 11.80 12.78
C GLY A 33 27.03 12.71 13.94
N PRO A 34 28.36 12.80 14.16
CA PRO A 34 28.95 13.45 15.35
C PRO A 34 28.56 14.91 15.54
N ALA A 35 28.62 15.74 14.49
CA ALA A 35 28.31 17.17 14.57
C ALA A 35 26.88 17.42 15.09
N ARG A 36 25.90 16.65 14.60
CA ARG A 36 24.51 16.76 15.03
C ARG A 36 24.28 16.21 16.44
N ARG A 37 25.03 15.18 16.84
CA ARG A 37 25.02 14.65 18.20
C ARG A 37 25.56 15.68 19.20
N ARG A 38 26.64 16.39 18.86
CA ARG A 38 27.20 17.46 19.69
C ARG A 38 26.18 18.58 19.93
N GLU A 39 25.61 19.12 18.85
CA GLU A 39 24.55 20.15 18.92
C GLU A 39 23.35 19.67 19.77
N MET A 40 22.91 18.43 19.58
CA MET A 40 21.85 17.83 20.38
C MET A 40 22.22 17.79 21.87
N LEU A 41 23.44 17.34 22.24
CA LEU A 41 23.86 17.25 23.64
C LEU A 41 23.89 18.63 24.30
N THR A 42 24.41 19.65 23.62
CA THR A 42 24.44 21.05 24.11
C THR A 42 23.04 21.56 24.45
N LEU A 43 22.03 21.22 23.65
CA LEU A 43 20.66 21.67 23.86
C LEU A 43 19.88 20.79 24.86
N VAL A 44 20.12 19.48 24.86
CA VAL A 44 19.30 18.51 25.58
C VAL A 44 19.77 18.31 27.02
N ARG A 45 21.09 18.32 27.30
CA ARG A 45 21.60 18.12 28.67
C ARG A 45 21.06 19.14 29.68
N PRO A 46 21.08 20.47 29.40
CA PRO A 46 20.52 21.46 30.32
C PRO A 46 19.02 21.27 30.53
N TYR A 47 18.30 20.88 29.47
CA TYR A 47 16.88 20.57 29.58
C TYR A 47 16.65 19.36 30.50
N LEU A 48 17.36 18.24 30.29
CA LEU A 48 17.22 17.03 31.09
C LEU A 48 17.57 17.24 32.57
N ALA A 49 18.56 18.07 32.88
CA ALA A 49 18.93 18.42 34.25
C ALA A 49 17.73 18.99 35.06
N GLY A 50 16.86 19.76 34.41
CA GLY A 50 15.65 20.30 35.04
C GLY A 50 14.43 19.36 35.02
N VAL A 51 14.52 18.17 34.43
CA VAL A 51 13.39 17.21 34.39
C VAL A 51 13.36 16.41 35.68
N GLN A 52 12.17 16.26 36.27
CA GLN A 52 11.99 15.49 37.51
C GLN A 52 12.40 14.02 37.33
N ALA A 53 13.05 13.43 38.34
CA ALA A 53 13.51 12.04 38.29
C ALA A 53 12.37 11.03 38.05
N GLY A 54 11.18 11.29 38.58
CA GLY A 54 9.99 10.46 38.36
C GLY A 54 9.58 10.37 36.89
N VAL A 55 9.68 11.48 36.15
CA VAL A 55 9.41 11.52 34.70
C VAL A 55 10.40 10.63 33.97
N LYS A 56 11.71 10.84 34.19
CA LYS A 56 12.79 10.05 33.56
C LYS A 56 12.60 8.55 33.83
N ARG A 57 12.32 8.20 35.08
CA ARG A 57 12.07 6.83 35.52
C ARG A 57 10.87 6.20 34.83
N ASP A 58 9.81 6.95 34.51
CA ASP A 58 8.58 6.40 33.94
C ASP A 58 8.50 6.51 32.41
N LEU A 59 9.55 7.04 31.75
CA LEU A 59 9.73 7.00 30.28
C LEU A 59 9.80 5.56 29.76
N PRO A 60 9.45 5.33 28.48
CA PRO A 60 9.72 4.06 27.80
C PRO A 60 11.20 3.64 27.95
N VAL A 61 11.48 2.36 28.13
CA VAL A 61 12.80 1.85 28.53
C VAL A 61 13.93 2.35 27.63
N ALA A 62 13.78 2.28 26.31
CA ALA A 62 14.80 2.77 25.38
C ALA A 62 15.10 4.27 25.59
N ARG A 63 14.06 5.09 25.77
CA ARG A 63 14.22 6.52 26.03
C ARG A 63 14.87 6.75 27.39
N ARG A 64 14.51 5.97 28.40
CA ARG A 64 15.11 6.04 29.75
C ARG A 64 16.60 5.75 29.71
N VAL A 65 17.02 4.70 28.99
CA VAL A 65 18.43 4.36 28.79
C VAL A 65 19.14 5.48 28.03
N ILE A 66 18.56 6.01 26.94
CA ILE A 66 19.14 7.13 26.18
C ILE A 66 19.31 8.37 27.06
N VAL A 67 18.29 8.76 27.83
CA VAL A 67 18.35 9.90 28.74
C VAL A 67 19.42 9.70 29.79
N HIS A 68 19.49 8.50 30.39
CA HIS A 68 20.51 8.17 31.38
C HIS A 68 21.93 8.28 30.79
N LEU A 69 22.15 7.72 29.60
CA LEU A 69 23.43 7.81 28.89
C LEU A 69 23.82 9.26 28.60
N ILE A 70 22.88 10.09 28.11
CA ILE A 70 23.12 11.51 27.84
C ILE A 70 23.57 12.27 29.09
N GLU A 71 22.99 11.95 30.24
CA GLU A 71 23.28 12.63 31.51
C GLU A 71 24.59 12.17 32.17
N HIS A 72 24.98 10.91 32.02
CA HIS A 72 26.03 10.30 32.83
C HIS A 72 27.28 9.89 32.05
N ARG A 73 27.23 9.74 30.72
CA ARG A 73 28.42 9.39 29.92
C ARG A 73 29.15 10.63 29.41
N PRO A 74 30.49 10.56 29.25
CA PRO A 74 31.28 11.65 28.69
C PRO A 74 30.81 12.07 27.29
N GLU A 75 30.95 13.37 26.96
CA GLU A 75 30.52 13.89 25.66
C GLU A 75 31.21 13.20 24.48
N ALA A 76 32.53 13.01 24.57
CA ALA A 76 33.33 12.37 23.52
C ALA A 76 32.79 10.97 23.18
N GLU A 77 32.40 10.18 24.18
CA GLU A 77 31.83 8.84 23.98
C GLU A 77 30.51 8.88 23.20
N LEU A 78 29.64 9.85 23.52
CA LEU A 78 28.32 9.96 22.90
C LEU A 78 28.38 10.57 21.49
N VAL A 79 29.33 11.48 21.25
CA VAL A 79 29.51 12.19 19.98
C VAL A 79 30.27 11.36 18.96
N ASP A 80 31.36 10.72 19.37
CA ASP A 80 32.27 10.02 18.45
C ASP A 80 32.10 8.50 18.50
N GLY A 81 31.57 7.95 19.60
CA GLY A 81 31.34 6.51 19.77
C GLY A 81 30.01 5.99 19.21
N GLU A 82 29.74 4.70 19.45
CA GLU A 82 28.52 4.01 18.99
C GLU A 82 27.43 3.88 20.07
N THR A 83 27.67 4.38 21.28
CA THR A 83 26.83 4.11 22.47
C THR A 83 25.36 4.43 22.23
N LEU A 84 25.05 5.66 21.79
CA LEU A 84 23.65 6.05 21.48
C LEU A 84 23.11 5.33 20.25
N THR A 85 23.95 5.09 19.23
CA THR A 85 23.55 4.42 18.00
C THR A 85 23.10 2.99 18.27
N LYS A 86 23.81 2.24 19.12
CA LYS A 86 23.44 0.88 19.54
C LYS A 86 22.07 0.85 20.21
N VAL A 87 21.79 1.76 21.14
CA VAL A 87 20.48 1.80 21.81
C VAL A 87 19.37 2.23 20.86
N VAL A 88 19.57 3.26 20.04
CA VAL A 88 18.56 3.73 19.07
C VAL A 88 18.26 2.67 18.01
N ALA A 89 19.27 1.91 17.57
CA ALA A 89 19.10 0.79 16.66
C ALA A 89 18.31 -0.35 17.32
N ALA A 90 18.71 -0.78 18.52
CA ALA A 90 18.02 -1.84 19.26
C ALA A 90 16.56 -1.46 19.62
N ALA A 91 16.31 -0.18 19.91
CA ALA A 91 14.98 0.35 20.21
C ALA A 91 14.07 0.45 18.98
N ALA A 92 14.64 0.42 17.77
CA ALA A 92 13.87 0.38 16.53
C ALA A 92 13.29 -1.01 16.24
N GLU A 93 13.81 -2.05 16.90
CA GLU A 93 13.30 -3.42 16.84
C GLU A 93 12.46 -3.72 18.09
N PRO A 94 11.44 -4.61 18.00
CA PRO A 94 10.72 -5.05 19.18
C PRO A 94 11.67 -5.80 20.12
N SER A 95 12.07 -5.17 21.22
CA SER A 95 12.97 -5.79 22.19
C SER A 95 12.35 -7.04 22.81
N LYS A 96 13.15 -8.10 22.91
CA LYS A 96 12.77 -9.30 23.68
C LYS A 96 12.52 -8.89 25.13
N ARG A 97 11.53 -9.50 25.78
CA ARG A 97 11.20 -9.22 27.18
C ARG A 97 11.69 -10.36 28.06
N ILE A 98 12.55 -10.04 29.02
CA ILE A 98 13.15 -11.02 29.93
C ILE A 98 12.47 -10.90 31.28
N ARG A 99 12.10 -12.05 31.87
CA ARG A 99 11.54 -12.09 33.22
C ARG A 99 12.67 -12.32 34.23
N LYS A 100 12.82 -11.41 35.20
CA LYS A 100 13.69 -11.58 36.38
C LYS A 100 12.78 -11.56 37.62
N GLY A 101 12.55 -12.74 38.22
CA GLY A 101 11.58 -12.93 39.30
C GLY A 101 10.13 -12.63 38.89
N LEU A 102 9.47 -11.71 39.60
CA LEU A 102 8.09 -11.28 39.29
C LEU A 102 8.00 -10.09 38.31
N ARG A 103 9.14 -9.56 37.85
CA ARG A 103 9.21 -8.34 37.04
C ARG A 103 9.75 -8.64 35.64
N TRP A 104 9.39 -7.77 34.70
CA TRP A 104 9.80 -7.86 33.30
C TRP A 104 10.77 -6.73 32.97
N TYR A 105 11.75 -7.03 32.14
CA TYR A 105 12.82 -6.14 31.71
C TYR A 105 12.94 -6.20 30.18
N ALA A 106 13.29 -5.08 29.55
CA ALA A 106 13.58 -5.04 28.13
C ALA A 106 15.00 -5.57 27.87
N ASP A 107 15.14 -6.36 26.81
CA ASP A 107 16.45 -6.79 26.33
C ASP A 107 17.03 -5.73 25.39
N LEU A 108 17.93 -4.91 25.94
CA LEU A 108 18.61 -3.81 25.24
C LEU A 108 20.12 -3.82 25.57
N PRO A 109 20.97 -3.17 24.74
CA PRO A 109 22.40 -3.06 25.00
C PRO A 109 22.73 -2.45 26.38
N PHE A 110 23.93 -2.74 26.90
CA PHE A 110 24.50 -2.21 28.15
C PHE A 110 23.83 -2.70 29.46
N GLN A 111 23.15 -3.85 29.43
CA GLN A 111 22.52 -4.41 30.64
C GLN A 111 23.51 -4.81 31.74
N ASP A 112 24.73 -5.20 31.35
CA ASP A 112 25.78 -5.60 32.28
C ASP A 112 26.55 -4.39 32.84
N GLU A 113 26.43 -3.22 32.19
CA GLU A 113 27.11 -1.97 32.58
C GLU A 113 26.21 -0.99 33.34
N LEU A 114 24.89 -1.04 33.11
CA LEU A 114 23.94 -0.06 33.63
C LEU A 114 22.98 -0.66 34.67
N PRO A 115 22.45 0.14 35.61
CA PRO A 115 21.53 -0.35 36.63
C PRO A 115 20.30 -1.07 36.05
N SER A 116 19.99 -2.25 36.59
CA SER A 116 18.90 -3.09 36.09
C SER A 116 17.51 -2.42 36.10
N ASP A 117 17.24 -1.45 37.00
CA ASP A 117 15.96 -0.73 37.05
C ASP A 117 15.71 0.16 35.82
N LEU A 118 16.76 0.56 35.09
CA LEU A 118 16.61 1.29 33.82
C LEU A 118 15.89 0.43 32.78
N TYR A 119 16.15 -0.87 32.78
CA TYR A 119 15.58 -1.83 31.85
C TYR A 119 14.20 -2.35 32.27
N ARG A 120 13.76 -2.04 33.49
CA ARG A 120 12.48 -2.53 34.01
C ARG A 120 11.31 -1.97 33.21
N LEU A 121 10.44 -2.84 32.73
CA LEU A 121 9.21 -2.47 32.05
C LEU A 121 8.26 -1.78 33.03
N ARG A 122 7.71 -0.65 32.59
CA ARG A 122 6.74 0.17 33.32
C ARG A 122 5.50 0.41 32.48
N ARG A 123 4.56 1.21 32.98
CA ARG A 123 3.28 1.46 32.32
C ARG A 123 3.43 1.98 30.89
N ALA A 124 4.45 2.80 30.61
CA ALA A 124 4.75 3.32 29.28
C ALA A 124 5.19 2.23 28.28
N ASP A 125 5.75 1.11 28.76
CA ASP A 125 6.17 -0.04 27.95
C ASP A 125 5.06 -1.09 27.77
N MET A 126 3.96 -0.92 28.51
CA MET A 126 2.85 -1.85 28.62
C MET A 126 1.66 -1.41 27.75
N VAL A 127 1.98 -0.97 26.53
CA VAL A 127 0.98 -0.60 25.52
C VAL A 127 0.53 -1.86 24.79
N PRO A 128 -0.74 -2.24 24.88
CA PRO A 128 -1.22 -3.42 24.19
C PRO A 128 -1.36 -3.18 22.70
N VAL A 129 -1.01 -4.20 21.91
CA VAL A 129 -1.46 -4.34 20.54
C VAL A 129 -2.89 -4.87 20.60
N THR A 130 -3.80 -4.21 19.89
CA THR A 130 -5.20 -4.60 19.79
C THR A 130 -5.62 -4.63 18.34
N HIS A 131 -6.54 -5.52 18.02
CA HIS A 131 -7.21 -5.58 16.73
C HIS A 131 -8.63 -6.12 16.94
N ILE A 132 -9.58 -5.66 16.11
CA ILE A 132 -10.97 -6.12 16.14
C ILE A 132 -11.25 -6.86 14.84
N ASP A 133 -11.63 -8.13 14.95
CA ASP A 133 -11.96 -8.98 13.81
C ASP A 133 -13.41 -8.77 13.37
N ASP A 134 -14.34 -8.64 14.32
CA ASP A 134 -15.75 -8.35 14.02
C ASP A 134 -16.43 -7.53 15.12
N ILE A 135 -17.48 -6.82 14.72
CA ILE A 135 -18.34 -6.04 15.58
C ILE A 135 -19.78 -6.04 15.04
N ASN A 136 -20.66 -6.76 15.74
CA ASN A 136 -22.01 -7.02 15.25
C ASN A 136 -23.03 -7.10 16.40
N TRP A 137 -24.31 -7.10 16.03
CA TRP A 137 -25.42 -7.29 16.97
C TRP A 137 -25.91 -8.73 16.89
N VAL A 138 -25.91 -9.44 18.03
CA VAL A 138 -26.41 -10.82 18.16
C VAL A 138 -27.35 -10.87 19.36
N ASP A 139 -28.58 -11.33 19.16
CA ASP A 139 -29.60 -11.49 20.21
C ASP A 139 -29.79 -10.25 21.11
N GLY A 140 -29.84 -9.06 20.51
CA GLY A 140 -30.00 -7.83 21.31
C GLY A 140 -28.70 -7.22 21.86
N LYS A 141 -27.57 -7.94 21.77
CA LYS A 141 -26.30 -7.57 22.39
C LYS A 141 -25.27 -7.17 21.35
N LEU A 142 -24.47 -6.17 21.67
CA LEU A 142 -23.30 -5.81 20.86
C LEU A 142 -22.18 -6.80 21.20
N ARG A 143 -21.74 -7.58 20.21
CA ARG A 143 -20.61 -8.51 20.31
C ARG A 143 -19.42 -7.92 19.57
N VAL A 144 -18.27 -7.95 20.22
CA VAL A 144 -16.97 -7.51 19.67
C VAL A 144 -16.00 -8.67 19.80
N THR A 145 -15.39 -9.09 18.70
CA THR A 145 -14.33 -10.12 18.66
C THR A 145 -13.03 -9.50 18.18
N GLY A 146 -11.90 -10.08 18.58
CA GLY A 146 -10.59 -9.54 18.25
C GLY A 146 -9.49 -10.20 19.05
N PHE A 147 -8.30 -9.62 19.01
CA PHE A 147 -7.19 -10.04 19.86
C PHE A 147 -6.52 -8.86 20.54
N ALA A 148 -5.91 -9.14 21.68
CA ALA A 148 -5.09 -8.17 22.40
C ALA A 148 -3.97 -8.82 23.20
N TYR A 149 -2.75 -8.38 22.94
CA TYR A 149 -1.52 -8.87 23.53
C TYR A 149 -0.52 -7.75 23.83
N LEU A 150 0.54 -8.08 24.55
CA LEU A 150 1.70 -7.18 24.75
C LEU A 150 2.84 -7.65 23.85
N ALA A 151 3.34 -6.75 23.02
CA ALA A 151 4.52 -6.98 22.19
C ALA A 151 5.65 -7.61 23.04
N GLY A 152 6.30 -8.68 22.57
CA GLY A 152 7.36 -9.39 23.28
C GLY A 152 6.93 -10.32 24.43
N LEU A 153 5.64 -10.41 24.79
CA LEU A 153 5.14 -11.31 25.85
C LEU A 153 4.20 -12.38 25.29
N SER A 154 4.71 -13.59 25.09
CA SER A 154 3.91 -14.69 24.53
C SER A 154 2.69 -15.08 25.40
N VAL A 155 1.56 -15.30 24.73
CA VAL A 155 0.25 -15.72 25.24
C VAL A 155 -0.06 -17.13 24.71
N ARG A 156 0.67 -18.13 25.19
CA ARG A 156 0.57 -19.54 24.72
C ARG A 156 -0.59 -20.34 25.29
N SER A 157 -1.23 -19.85 26.37
CA SER A 157 -2.31 -20.58 27.02
C SER A 157 -3.30 -19.64 27.72
N ARG A 158 -4.53 -20.12 27.92
CA ARG A 158 -5.57 -19.36 28.64
C ARG A 158 -5.29 -19.18 30.14
N ARG A 159 -4.57 -20.13 30.77
CA ARG A 159 -4.48 -20.24 32.25
C ARG A 159 -3.91 -19.00 32.95
N PHE A 160 -2.99 -18.28 32.31
CA PHE A 160 -2.31 -17.11 32.90
C PHE A 160 -2.62 -15.81 32.18
N ASN A 161 -3.72 -15.79 31.41
CA ASN A 161 -4.09 -14.70 30.54
C ASN A 161 -5.59 -14.42 30.67
N TRP A 162 -5.93 -13.27 31.25
CA TRP A 162 -7.32 -12.82 31.35
C TRP A 162 -7.46 -11.44 30.74
N ALA A 163 -8.58 -11.19 30.06
CA ALA A 163 -8.93 -9.89 29.51
C ALA A 163 -10.37 -9.52 29.83
N THR A 164 -10.61 -8.22 29.95
CA THR A 164 -11.94 -7.65 30.09
C THR A 164 -12.00 -6.39 29.26
N VAL A 165 -12.98 -6.32 28.37
CA VAL A 165 -13.31 -5.07 27.67
C VAL A 165 -14.14 -4.20 28.60
N VAL A 166 -13.75 -2.94 28.70
CA VAL A 166 -14.29 -1.95 29.61
C VAL A 166 -14.65 -0.70 28.83
N LEU A 167 -15.90 -0.25 28.94
CA LEU A 167 -16.36 1.00 28.35
C LEU A 167 -16.24 2.12 29.39
N ARG A 168 -15.40 3.11 29.12
CA ARG A 168 -15.16 4.26 30.00
C ARG A 168 -15.84 5.51 29.45
N GLY A 169 -16.76 6.06 30.24
CA GLY A 169 -17.39 7.34 29.98
C GLY A 169 -16.69 8.49 30.70
N PRO A 170 -17.39 9.60 30.99
CA PRO A 170 -16.91 10.67 31.87
C PRO A 170 -16.35 10.14 33.20
N ARG A 171 -15.32 10.80 33.75
CA ARG A 171 -14.60 10.36 34.97
C ARG A 171 -15.51 10.04 36.16
N TRP A 172 -16.66 10.72 36.29
CA TRP A 172 -17.61 10.54 37.38
C TRP A 172 -18.61 9.39 37.17
N LEU A 173 -18.73 8.86 35.94
CA LEU A 173 -19.58 7.69 35.66
C LEU A 173 -18.75 6.40 35.80
N PRO A 174 -19.21 5.44 36.62
CA PRO A 174 -18.52 4.16 36.72
C PRO A 174 -18.41 3.45 35.36
N PRO A 175 -17.28 2.76 35.09
CA PRO A 175 -17.06 2.06 33.83
C PRO A 175 -17.97 0.83 33.69
N ILE A 176 -18.26 0.44 32.46
CA ILE A 176 -19.08 -0.75 32.16
C ILE A 176 -18.15 -1.88 31.74
N ARG A 177 -18.21 -3.01 32.43
CA ARG A 177 -17.45 -4.21 32.06
C ARG A 177 -18.29 -5.06 31.12
N MET A 178 -17.77 -5.34 29.93
CA MET A 178 -18.39 -6.28 28.99
C MET A 178 -18.10 -7.71 29.41
N ARG A 179 -19.03 -8.62 29.14
CA ARG A 179 -18.82 -10.06 29.39
C ARG A 179 -17.76 -10.56 28.41
N THR A 180 -16.54 -10.74 28.90
CA THR A 180 -15.37 -11.03 28.05
C THR A 180 -14.89 -12.45 28.28
N ARG A 181 -14.58 -13.18 27.19
CA ARG A 181 -13.99 -14.52 27.21
C ARG A 181 -12.75 -14.54 26.33
N ARG A 182 -11.70 -15.26 26.75
CA ARG A 182 -10.52 -15.53 25.92
C ARG A 182 -10.81 -16.67 24.97
N VAL A 183 -10.39 -16.53 23.72
CA VAL A 183 -10.51 -17.54 22.66
C VAL A 183 -9.15 -17.77 22.00
N LEU A 184 -9.00 -18.93 21.35
CA LEU A 184 -7.85 -19.20 20.50
C LEU A 184 -8.00 -18.38 19.21
N GLU A 185 -6.97 -17.61 18.88
CA GLU A 185 -6.87 -16.72 17.72
C GLU A 185 -5.42 -16.74 17.19
N PRO A 186 -5.05 -17.74 16.37
CA PRO A 186 -3.70 -17.86 15.80
C PRO A 186 -3.32 -16.71 14.85
N GLU A 187 -4.29 -16.02 14.25
CA GLU A 187 -4.01 -14.88 13.36
C GLU A 187 -3.35 -13.72 14.12
N ALA A 188 -3.53 -13.65 15.44
CA ALA A 188 -2.77 -12.72 16.28
C ALA A 188 -1.26 -12.97 16.21
N THR A 189 -0.83 -14.24 16.12
CA THR A 189 0.58 -14.62 15.96
C THR A 189 1.06 -14.37 14.53
N HIS A 190 0.26 -14.72 13.53
CA HIS A 190 0.61 -14.51 12.13
C HIS A 190 0.72 -13.02 11.77
N GLY A 191 -0.14 -12.17 12.34
CA GLY A 191 -0.12 -10.71 12.15
C GLY A 191 0.92 -9.98 13.01
N ALA A 192 1.52 -10.65 13.99
CA ALA A 192 2.48 -10.04 14.90
C ALA A 192 3.81 -9.68 14.21
N ARG A 193 4.46 -8.64 14.74
CA ARG A 193 5.76 -8.17 14.23
C ARG A 193 6.94 -8.71 15.04
N GLU A 194 6.65 -9.34 16.17
CA GLU A 194 7.62 -9.81 17.13
C GLU A 194 8.07 -11.24 16.79
N PRO A 195 9.32 -11.44 16.33
CA PRO A 195 9.80 -12.79 16.06
C PRO A 195 9.87 -13.63 17.35
N GLY A 196 9.58 -14.92 17.23
CA GLY A 196 9.69 -15.89 18.33
C GLY A 196 8.63 -15.76 19.44
N CYS A 197 7.64 -14.87 19.29
CA CYS A 197 6.48 -14.78 20.17
C CYS A 197 5.30 -15.58 19.63
N ASN A 198 4.51 -16.14 20.54
CA ASN A 198 3.23 -16.80 20.24
C ASN A 198 2.12 -16.07 20.99
N TYR A 199 1.06 -15.68 20.28
CA TYR A 199 -0.07 -14.92 20.77
C TYR A 199 -1.42 -15.64 20.57
N ASP A 200 -1.40 -16.95 20.33
CA ASP A 200 -2.60 -17.68 19.90
C ASP A 200 -3.73 -17.58 20.93
N TRP A 201 -3.45 -17.48 22.23
CA TRP A 201 -4.50 -17.32 23.26
C TRP A 201 -4.80 -15.86 23.60
N SER A 202 -4.43 -14.92 22.72
CA SER A 202 -4.69 -13.49 22.89
C SER A 202 -6.04 -13.03 22.31
N GLY A 203 -6.78 -13.92 21.65
CA GLY A 203 -8.13 -13.69 21.19
C GLY A 203 -9.11 -13.38 22.33
N PHE A 204 -10.17 -12.64 22.03
CA PHE A 204 -11.30 -12.40 22.92
C PHE A 204 -12.63 -12.27 22.19
N THR A 205 -13.71 -12.56 22.93
CA THR A 205 -15.08 -12.17 22.60
C THR A 205 -15.63 -11.36 23.76
N ALA A 206 -16.21 -10.19 23.49
CA ALA A 206 -16.80 -9.30 24.48
C ALA A 206 -18.24 -8.94 24.12
N GLU A 207 -19.18 -9.14 25.06
CA GLU A 207 -20.60 -8.86 24.85
C GLU A 207 -21.12 -7.75 25.77
N LEU A 208 -21.96 -6.88 25.21
CA LEU A 208 -22.60 -5.76 25.88
C LEU A 208 -24.11 -5.78 25.66
N SER A 209 -24.87 -5.91 26.75
CA SER A 209 -26.30 -5.56 26.74
C SER A 209 -26.45 -4.02 26.72
N PRO A 210 -27.40 -3.46 25.96
CA PRO A 210 -27.64 -2.01 25.95
C PRO A 210 -28.20 -1.44 27.26
N TRP A 211 -28.81 -2.28 28.11
CA TRP A 211 -29.54 -1.83 29.30
C TRP A 211 -28.71 -0.98 30.27
N PRO A 212 -27.47 -1.37 30.67
CA PRO A 212 -26.63 -0.56 31.54
C PRO A 212 -26.26 0.82 30.96
N LEU A 213 -26.22 0.96 29.63
CA LEU A 213 -25.92 2.23 28.97
C LEU A 213 -27.09 3.20 29.07
N ARG A 214 -28.33 2.71 28.96
CA ARG A 214 -29.54 3.53 29.08
C ARG A 214 -29.64 4.20 30.45
N TRP A 215 -29.50 3.41 31.52
CA TRP A 215 -29.56 3.91 32.89
C TRP A 215 -28.48 4.99 33.15
N ARG A 216 -27.23 4.74 32.72
CA ARG A 216 -26.15 5.71 32.87
C ARG A 216 -26.32 6.96 32.00
N GLY A 217 -26.87 6.80 30.81
CA GLY A 217 -27.25 7.91 29.93
C GLY A 217 -28.31 8.81 30.57
N ALA A 218 -29.33 8.23 31.21
CA ALA A 218 -30.35 8.97 31.94
C ALA A 218 -29.76 9.78 33.11
N VAL A 219 -28.88 9.16 33.92
CA VAL A 219 -28.18 9.85 35.02
C VAL A 219 -27.37 11.03 34.50
N ARG A 220 -26.65 10.87 33.38
CA ARG A 220 -25.92 11.98 32.75
C ARG A 220 -26.85 13.07 32.21
N GLY A 221 -27.97 12.70 31.61
CA GLY A 221 -28.98 13.63 31.16
C GLY A 221 -29.43 14.54 32.30
N LEU A 222 -29.73 13.96 33.47
CA LEU A 222 -30.13 14.70 34.67
C LEU A 222 -29.04 15.65 35.18
N VAL A 223 -27.80 15.17 35.34
CA VAL A 223 -26.67 16.02 35.76
C VAL A 223 -26.43 17.18 34.78
N SER A 224 -26.53 16.90 33.47
CA SER A 224 -26.33 17.91 32.42
C SER A 224 -27.47 18.93 32.41
N ALA A 225 -28.71 18.49 32.65
CA ALA A 225 -29.87 19.35 32.80
C ALA A 225 -29.71 20.32 33.99
N VAL A 226 -29.28 19.80 35.16
CA VAL A 226 -29.00 20.62 36.35
C VAL A 226 -27.92 21.66 36.06
N ARG A 227 -26.79 21.25 35.48
CA ARG A 227 -25.70 22.18 35.11
C ARG A 227 -26.13 23.23 34.10
N ARG A 228 -27.00 22.89 33.15
CA ARG A 228 -27.54 23.84 32.17
C ARG A 228 -28.51 24.81 32.81
N ARG A 229 -29.40 24.34 33.69
CA ARG A 229 -30.32 25.18 34.46
C ARG A 229 -29.55 26.19 35.33
N MET A 230 -28.47 25.76 35.98
CA MET A 230 -27.54 26.65 36.71
C MET A 230 -26.86 27.70 35.82
N ARG A 231 -26.78 27.47 34.50
CA ARG A 231 -26.22 28.41 33.52
C ARG A 231 -27.30 29.12 32.69
N HIS A 232 -28.56 29.10 33.15
CA HIS A 232 -29.73 29.63 32.43
C HIS A 232 -29.87 29.12 30.99
N ARG A 233 -29.48 27.87 30.73
CA ARG A 233 -29.63 27.21 29.42
C ARG A 233 -30.73 26.15 29.45
N PRO A 234 -31.46 25.94 28.33
CA PRO A 234 -32.45 24.88 28.22
C PRO A 234 -31.86 23.50 28.45
N SER A 235 -32.65 22.62 29.08
CA SER A 235 -32.31 21.20 29.20
C SER A 235 -32.49 20.48 27.86
N VAL A 236 -31.44 19.81 27.39
CA VAL A 236 -31.43 19.10 26.11
C VAL A 236 -30.87 17.70 26.32
N PRO A 237 -31.50 16.64 25.76
CA PRO A 237 -30.93 15.30 25.71
C PRO A 237 -29.51 15.32 25.16
N ASP A 238 -28.56 14.76 25.90
CA ASP A 238 -27.14 14.82 25.55
C ASP A 238 -26.63 13.46 25.06
N THR A 239 -25.64 13.52 24.18
CA THR A 239 -24.93 12.33 23.72
C THR A 239 -24.02 11.81 24.82
N THR A 240 -24.09 10.51 25.08
CA THR A 240 -23.16 9.83 25.98
C THR A 240 -22.23 8.94 25.18
N THR A 241 -20.93 9.18 25.30
CA THR A 241 -19.90 8.41 24.62
C THR A 241 -19.09 7.63 25.64
N TRP A 242 -18.89 6.35 25.36
CA TRP A 242 -17.94 5.52 26.10
C TRP A 242 -16.84 5.06 25.17
N ARG A 243 -15.59 5.18 25.63
CA ARG A 243 -14.42 4.68 24.93
C ARG A 243 -14.18 3.23 25.32
N ALA A 244 -13.95 2.36 24.34
CA ALA A 244 -13.66 0.97 24.60
C ALA A 244 -12.17 0.77 24.91
N GLU A 245 -11.89 0.23 26.09
CA GLU A 245 -10.57 -0.19 26.54
C GLU A 245 -10.56 -1.70 26.78
N ILE A 246 -9.42 -2.33 26.60
CA ILE A 246 -9.17 -3.68 27.09
C ILE A 246 -8.21 -3.59 28.27
N VAL A 247 -8.61 -4.22 29.37
CA VAL A 247 -7.77 -4.43 30.54
C VAL A 247 -7.44 -5.91 30.56
N PHE A 248 -6.16 -6.24 30.51
CA PHE A 248 -5.75 -7.63 30.60
C PHE A 248 -4.51 -7.81 31.45
N TRP A 249 -4.36 -9.03 31.92
CA TRP A 249 -3.17 -9.46 32.59
C TRP A 249 -2.61 -10.65 31.86
N SER A 250 -1.31 -10.60 31.63
CA SER A 250 -0.55 -11.65 30.98
C SER A 250 0.72 -11.89 31.78
N ARG A 251 0.87 -13.11 32.31
CA ARG A 251 2.08 -13.55 33.02
C ARG A 251 2.57 -12.56 34.11
N GLY A 252 1.63 -12.09 34.95
CA GLY A 252 1.91 -11.16 36.06
C GLY A 252 2.01 -9.69 35.65
N ALA A 253 1.89 -9.37 34.36
CA ALA A 253 1.97 -8.02 33.85
C ALA A 253 0.56 -7.50 33.51
N ARG A 254 0.17 -6.34 34.06
CA ARG A 254 -1.12 -5.69 33.79
C ARG A 254 -0.97 -4.62 32.72
N ALA A 255 -1.84 -4.64 31.72
CA ALA A 255 -1.94 -3.61 30.72
C ALA A 255 -3.38 -3.12 30.56
N THR A 256 -3.51 -1.84 30.21
CA THR A 256 -4.76 -1.23 29.79
C THR A 256 -4.47 -0.46 28.52
N GLY A 257 -5.28 -0.67 27.48
CA GLY A 257 -5.19 0.12 26.27
C GLY A 257 -6.50 0.16 25.53
N LEU A 258 -6.53 0.99 24.50
CA LEU A 258 -7.73 1.23 23.70
C LEU A 258 -7.92 0.10 22.71
N LEU A 259 -9.17 -0.33 22.51
CA LEU A 259 -9.48 -1.18 21.38
C LEU A 259 -9.38 -0.34 20.10
N ARG A 260 -8.33 -0.59 19.34
CA ARG A 260 -7.98 0.10 18.10
C ARG A 260 -7.84 -0.89 16.95
N GLY A 261 -8.10 -0.40 15.75
CA GLY A 261 -7.93 -1.16 14.52
C GLY A 261 -9.08 -2.15 14.28
N SER A 262 -9.33 -2.43 13.01
CA SER A 262 -10.32 -3.41 12.58
C SER A 262 -9.84 -4.11 11.32
N SER A 263 -10.34 -5.32 11.11
CA SER A 263 -10.29 -5.99 9.82
C SER A 263 -11.03 -5.17 8.76
N LEU A 264 -10.54 -5.21 7.52
CA LEU A 264 -11.19 -4.54 6.40
C LEU A 264 -12.58 -5.14 6.13
N GLY A 265 -13.50 -4.32 5.64
CA GLY A 265 -14.87 -4.74 5.34
C GLY A 265 -15.88 -4.30 6.41
N ARG A 266 -16.87 -5.16 6.67
CA ARG A 266 -17.96 -4.95 7.63
C ARG A 266 -17.55 -4.36 8.99
N PRO A 267 -16.43 -4.77 9.62
CA PRO A 267 -16.02 -4.21 10.92
C PRO A 267 -15.68 -2.70 10.89
N GLU A 268 -15.35 -2.13 9.72
CA GLU A 268 -15.15 -0.69 9.55
C GLU A 268 -16.47 0.10 9.59
N ARG A 269 -17.60 -0.59 9.35
CA ARG A 269 -18.96 -0.04 9.21
C ARG A 269 -19.95 -0.70 10.19
N PRO A 270 -19.68 -0.67 11.51
CA PRO A 270 -20.50 -1.38 12.46
C PRO A 270 -21.90 -0.77 12.57
N ALA A 271 -22.93 -1.62 12.53
CA ALA A 271 -24.31 -1.16 12.52
C ALA A 271 -24.72 -0.48 13.84
N GLY A 272 -25.49 0.61 13.73
CA GLY A 272 -26.23 1.17 14.86
C GLY A 272 -27.44 0.32 15.23
N ARG A 273 -28.00 0.55 16.42
CA ARG A 273 -29.27 -0.05 16.84
C ARG A 273 -30.18 0.99 17.48
N ARG A 274 -31.42 1.06 17.02
CA ARG A 274 -32.48 1.84 17.67
C ARG A 274 -32.90 1.14 18.96
N LEU A 275 -32.93 1.88 20.07
CA LEU A 275 -33.34 1.35 21.38
C LEU A 275 -34.80 1.65 21.69
N THR A 276 -35.19 2.89 21.45
CA THR A 276 -36.55 3.43 21.58
C THR A 276 -36.71 4.53 20.53
N SER A 277 -37.91 5.11 20.40
CA SER A 277 -38.13 6.27 19.51
C SER A 277 -37.11 7.38 19.81
N GLY A 278 -36.46 7.89 18.75
CA GLY A 278 -35.45 8.95 18.81
C GLY A 278 -34.09 8.59 19.45
N TRP A 279 -33.88 7.38 19.98
CA TRP A 279 -32.64 7.00 20.67
C TRP A 279 -31.91 5.83 20.03
N TRP A 280 -30.62 6.01 19.85
CA TRP A 280 -29.76 5.06 19.17
C TRP A 280 -28.48 4.79 19.94
N ILE A 281 -28.05 3.53 19.88
CA ILE A 281 -26.72 3.11 20.27
C ILE A 281 -25.89 2.79 19.03
N ARG A 282 -24.73 3.42 18.89
CA ARG A 282 -23.86 3.30 17.72
C ARG A 282 -22.43 2.98 18.14
N PRO A 283 -21.90 1.79 17.79
CA PRO A 283 -20.45 1.61 17.73
C PRO A 283 -19.88 2.52 16.64
N VAL A 284 -18.82 3.27 16.95
CA VAL A 284 -18.19 4.18 15.99
C VAL A 284 -16.68 4.19 16.16
N TRP A 285 -15.99 4.35 15.04
CA TRP A 285 -14.55 4.60 15.01
C TRP A 285 -14.24 6.09 15.18
N THR A 286 -13.23 6.41 15.99
CA THR A 286 -12.60 7.73 16.02
C THR A 286 -11.63 7.90 14.85
N SER A 287 -11.09 9.10 14.67
CA SER A 287 -10.03 9.34 13.67
C SER A 287 -8.77 8.51 13.93
N ASP A 288 -8.43 8.26 15.21
CA ASP A 288 -7.33 7.37 15.61
C ASP A 288 -7.73 5.88 15.62
N ARG A 289 -8.83 5.53 14.94
CA ARG A 289 -9.38 4.15 14.83
C ARG A 289 -9.61 3.47 16.19
N ALA A 290 -9.92 4.24 17.24
CA ALA A 290 -10.35 3.69 18.52
C ALA A 290 -11.86 3.47 18.52
N LEU A 291 -12.30 2.34 19.06
CA LEU A 291 -13.72 2.02 19.18
C LEU A 291 -14.36 2.86 20.29
N GLN A 292 -15.49 3.47 19.96
CA GLN A 292 -16.40 4.11 20.89
C GLN A 292 -17.78 3.50 20.75
N VAL A 293 -18.52 3.47 21.85
CA VAL A 293 -19.96 3.20 21.85
C VAL A 293 -20.64 4.51 22.19
N VAL A 294 -21.56 4.96 21.36
CA VAL A 294 -22.25 6.24 21.48
C VAL A 294 -23.73 5.99 21.67
N LEU A 295 -24.28 6.42 22.80
CA LEU A 295 -25.72 6.55 23.00
C LEU A 295 -26.09 8.00 22.65
N GLN A 296 -26.79 8.20 21.55
CA GLN A 296 -27.17 9.53 21.08
C GLN A 296 -28.68 9.62 20.81
N PRO A 297 -29.32 10.72 21.22
CA PRO A 297 -30.62 11.08 20.72
C PRO A 297 -30.49 11.69 19.32
N ASN A 298 -31.37 11.32 18.39
CA ASN A 298 -31.52 12.05 17.14
C ASN A 298 -32.29 13.33 17.44
N ARG A 299 -31.59 14.48 17.41
CA ARG A 299 -32.17 15.80 17.73
C ARG A 299 -32.69 16.53 16.48
N ALA A 300 -32.23 16.12 15.31
CA ALA A 300 -32.63 16.62 14.01
C ALA A 300 -32.60 15.45 13.04
N GLU A 301 -33.68 15.24 12.30
CA GLU A 301 -33.84 14.14 11.36
C GLU A 301 -34.24 14.70 10.01
N LEU A 302 -33.56 14.29 8.94
CA LEU A 302 -33.95 14.64 7.58
C LEU A 302 -35.21 13.86 7.22
N THR A 303 -36.25 14.56 6.80
CA THR A 303 -37.57 13.99 6.49
C THR A 303 -37.94 14.14 5.03
N GLY A 304 -37.20 14.94 4.27
CA GLY A 304 -37.41 15.07 2.82
C GLY A 304 -36.25 15.77 2.14
N VAL A 305 -36.04 15.40 0.88
CA VAL A 305 -35.13 16.06 -0.05
C VAL A 305 -35.91 16.26 -1.35
N SER A 306 -35.88 17.47 -1.90
CA SER A 306 -36.45 17.75 -3.21
C SER A 306 -35.56 18.72 -3.96
N LEU A 307 -35.44 18.53 -5.27
CA LEU A 307 -34.79 19.47 -6.17
C LEU A 307 -35.86 20.18 -6.98
N ASP A 308 -35.89 21.51 -6.93
CA ASP A 308 -36.78 22.37 -7.71
C ASP A 308 -35.94 23.40 -8.47
N GLY A 309 -35.79 23.20 -9.77
CA GLY A 309 -34.94 24.01 -10.63
C GLY A 309 -33.49 24.08 -10.12
N ASP A 310 -33.06 25.27 -9.71
CA ASP A 310 -31.72 25.55 -9.19
C ASP A 310 -31.64 25.51 -7.65
N ARG A 311 -32.67 25.00 -6.96
CA ARG A 311 -32.73 24.92 -5.49
C ARG A 311 -32.89 23.48 -5.00
N LEU A 312 -31.96 23.05 -4.15
CA LEU A 312 -32.09 21.83 -3.36
C LEU A 312 -32.72 22.17 -2.01
N GLU A 313 -33.92 21.66 -1.76
CA GLU A 313 -34.64 21.83 -0.50
C GLU A 313 -34.46 20.60 0.40
N LEU A 314 -34.06 20.84 1.65
CA LEU A 314 -33.89 19.83 2.68
C LEU A 314 -34.87 20.10 3.82
N LYS A 315 -35.81 19.17 4.03
CA LYS A 315 -36.80 19.22 5.12
C LYS A 315 -36.30 18.43 6.32
N ILE A 316 -36.29 19.06 7.48
CA ILE A 316 -35.67 18.54 8.70
C ILE A 316 -36.68 18.65 9.85
N SER A 317 -36.95 17.55 10.52
CA SER A 317 -37.75 17.53 11.74
C SER A 317 -36.88 17.68 12.99
N LEU A 318 -37.29 18.59 13.89
CA LEU A 318 -36.78 18.71 15.26
C LEU A 318 -37.84 18.14 16.23
N PRO A 319 -37.80 16.83 16.55
CA PRO A 319 -38.84 16.19 17.34
C PRO A 319 -38.88 16.71 18.78
N GLY A 320 -40.09 16.94 19.30
CA GLY A 320 -40.34 17.35 20.69
C GLY A 320 -39.84 18.75 21.04
N ARG A 321 -39.59 19.62 20.06
CA ARG A 321 -39.07 20.97 20.26
C ARG A 321 -39.85 21.99 19.42
N THR A 322 -40.30 23.06 20.06
CA THR A 322 -41.01 24.17 19.40
C THR A 322 -40.08 25.38 19.35
N VAL A 323 -39.52 25.68 18.18
CA VAL A 323 -38.57 26.76 17.94
C VAL A 323 -38.99 27.52 16.69
N THR A 324 -38.88 28.85 16.69
CA THR A 324 -39.31 29.70 15.56
C THR A 324 -38.15 30.41 14.84
N LYS A 325 -36.92 30.31 15.37
CA LYS A 325 -35.73 30.97 14.81
C LYS A 325 -34.48 30.12 14.99
N GLY A 326 -33.57 30.17 14.04
CA GLY A 326 -32.29 29.47 14.09
C GLY A 326 -31.55 29.58 12.75
N HIS A 327 -30.54 28.74 12.57
CA HIS A 327 -29.78 28.65 11.32
C HIS A 327 -29.45 27.19 11.00
N ALA A 328 -29.09 26.91 9.75
CA ALA A 328 -28.43 25.67 9.38
C ALA A 328 -26.93 25.90 9.17
N ARG A 329 -26.14 24.82 9.21
CA ARG A 329 -24.74 24.85 8.79
C ARG A 329 -24.39 23.71 7.87
N LEU A 330 -23.69 24.02 6.77
CA LEU A 330 -23.13 23.05 5.85
C LEU A 330 -21.61 23.18 5.84
N GLY A 331 -20.90 22.16 6.32
CA GLY A 331 -19.43 22.19 6.34
C GLY A 331 -18.83 23.32 7.19
N GLY A 332 -19.59 23.84 8.16
CA GLY A 332 -19.19 24.96 9.01
C GLY A 332 -19.71 26.33 8.57
N HIS A 333 -20.23 26.47 7.35
CA HIS A 333 -20.80 27.73 6.84
C HIS A 333 -22.25 27.85 7.26
N ARG A 334 -22.66 29.04 7.70
CA ARG A 334 -24.01 29.33 8.17
C ARG A 334 -24.93 29.63 6.99
N ILE A 335 -26.14 29.08 7.04
CA ILE A 335 -27.15 29.17 5.98
C ILE A 335 -28.47 29.58 6.62
N ALA A 336 -29.26 30.38 5.90
CA ALA A 336 -30.63 30.67 6.27
C ALA A 336 -31.45 29.37 6.30
N ALA A 337 -32.39 29.29 7.24
CA ALA A 337 -33.27 28.16 7.39
C ALA A 337 -34.58 28.65 8.00
N ASP A 338 -35.70 28.14 7.49
CA ASP A 338 -37.04 28.53 7.93
C ASP A 338 -37.52 27.55 8.99
N PHE A 339 -37.95 28.07 10.15
CA PHE A 339 -38.38 27.26 11.30
C PHE A 339 -39.88 27.42 11.51
N THR A 340 -40.63 26.34 11.27
CA THR A 340 -42.09 26.32 11.38
C THR A 340 -42.51 25.33 12.47
N PRO A 341 -43.07 25.80 13.59
CA PRO A 341 -43.69 24.93 14.58
C PRO A 341 -44.72 23.98 13.96
N SER A 342 -44.70 22.71 14.35
CA SER A 342 -45.67 21.71 13.90
C SER A 342 -46.14 20.84 15.07
N GLY A 343 -47.27 20.15 14.92
CA GLY A 343 -47.74 19.19 15.94
C GLY A 343 -46.66 18.14 16.22
N GLY A 344 -46.06 18.19 17.43
CA GLY A 344 -45.00 17.28 17.84
C GLY A 344 -43.55 17.78 17.69
N GLY A 345 -43.31 19.01 17.20
CA GLY A 345 -41.95 19.55 17.07
C GLY A 345 -41.83 20.84 16.24
N THR A 346 -40.74 20.96 15.48
CA THR A 346 -40.48 22.04 14.53
C THR A 346 -40.02 21.45 13.21
N GLN A 347 -40.61 21.88 12.10
CA GLN A 347 -40.07 21.63 10.77
C GLN A 347 -39.09 22.73 10.40
N VAL A 348 -37.96 22.34 9.84
CA VAL A 348 -36.91 23.23 9.38
C VAL A 348 -36.68 22.98 7.90
N VAL A 349 -36.76 24.04 7.10
CA VAL A 349 -36.50 23.99 5.66
C VAL A 349 -35.19 24.70 5.37
N VAL A 350 -34.28 24.02 4.67
CA VAL A 350 -33.01 24.57 4.22
C VAL A 350 -32.97 24.52 2.70
N ALA A 351 -32.88 25.69 2.05
CA ALA A 351 -32.75 25.79 0.61
C ALA A 351 -31.28 26.09 0.24
N LEU A 352 -30.70 25.26 -0.62
CA LEU A 352 -29.33 25.37 -1.10
C LEU A 352 -29.33 25.67 -2.61
N ALA A 353 -28.59 26.69 -3.02
CA ALA A 353 -28.42 27.00 -4.44
C ALA A 353 -27.54 25.92 -5.11
N VAL A 354 -28.07 25.26 -6.13
CA VAL A 354 -27.38 24.24 -6.92
C VAL A 354 -26.08 24.76 -7.54
N PRO A 355 -26.02 25.95 -8.17
CA PRO A 355 -24.77 26.46 -8.73
C PRO A 355 -23.63 26.56 -7.70
N SER A 356 -23.96 26.97 -6.47
CA SER A 356 -22.99 27.05 -5.38
C SER A 356 -22.52 25.67 -4.92
N LEU A 357 -23.43 24.70 -4.84
CA LEU A 357 -23.07 23.32 -4.53
C LEU A 357 -22.16 22.73 -5.62
N LEU A 358 -22.42 23.02 -6.89
CA LEU A 358 -21.61 22.48 -7.98
C LEU A 358 -20.17 23.02 -7.98
N GLN A 359 -19.88 24.17 -7.37
CA GLN A 359 -18.50 24.66 -7.22
C GLN A 359 -17.72 23.95 -6.10
N GLU A 360 -18.42 23.24 -5.21
CA GLU A 360 -17.81 22.53 -4.11
C GLU A 360 -17.13 21.23 -4.57
N LYS A 361 -16.00 20.91 -3.92
CA LYS A 361 -15.19 19.72 -4.22
C LYS A 361 -15.39 18.57 -3.22
N ASP A 362 -15.85 18.89 -2.01
CA ASP A 362 -15.95 17.94 -0.90
C ASP A 362 -17.36 17.85 -0.33
N GLY A 363 -17.72 16.67 0.17
CA GLY A 363 -18.96 16.45 0.90
C GLY A 363 -18.96 17.16 2.25
N ARG A 364 -20.06 17.84 2.56
CA ARG A 364 -20.21 18.68 3.75
C ARG A 364 -21.31 18.16 4.66
N ARG A 365 -21.03 18.08 5.97
CA ARG A 365 -22.02 17.66 6.97
C ARG A 365 -23.04 18.76 7.24
N LEU A 366 -24.30 18.37 7.36
CA LEU A 366 -25.42 19.25 7.69
C LEU A 366 -25.70 19.28 9.20
N TRP A 367 -25.91 20.49 9.71
CA TRP A 367 -26.30 20.77 11.09
C TRP A 367 -27.44 21.77 11.14
N VAL A 368 -28.22 21.74 12.21
CA VAL A 368 -29.19 22.78 12.56
C VAL A 368 -28.79 23.39 13.91
N GLU A 369 -28.89 24.71 14.01
CA GLU A 369 -28.59 25.54 15.17
C GLU A 369 -29.85 26.32 15.58
N PRO A 370 -30.79 25.69 16.33
CA PRO A 370 -31.98 26.37 16.83
C PRO A 370 -31.58 27.45 17.85
N LYS A 371 -32.24 28.61 17.83
CA LYS A 371 -31.92 29.72 18.75
C LYS A 371 -32.10 29.29 20.21
N GLY A 372 -31.05 29.46 21.02
CA GLY A 372 -31.05 29.10 22.45
C GLY A 372 -30.60 27.66 22.74
N ASP A 373 -30.45 26.83 21.71
CA ASP A 373 -30.05 25.43 21.82
C ASP A 373 -28.68 25.15 21.18
N PRO A 374 -27.99 24.08 21.60
CA PRO A 374 -26.76 23.64 20.95
C PRO A 374 -27.05 23.06 19.57
N ALA A 375 -26.12 23.28 18.63
CA ALA A 375 -26.11 22.65 17.32
C ALA A 375 -26.41 21.13 17.38
N ALA A 376 -27.24 20.67 16.45
CA ALA A 376 -27.60 19.28 16.25
C ALA A 376 -27.13 18.83 14.86
N SER A 377 -26.42 17.70 14.78
CA SER A 377 -26.19 17.06 13.49
C SER A 377 -27.52 16.58 12.94
N VAL A 378 -27.75 16.81 11.65
CA VAL A 378 -28.92 16.23 10.98
C VAL A 378 -28.61 14.77 10.70
N MET A 379 -29.52 13.91 11.14
CA MET A 379 -29.44 12.46 10.97
C MET A 379 -30.31 12.05 9.78
N LEU A 380 -29.85 11.09 8.98
CA LEU A 380 -30.64 10.56 7.86
C LEU A 380 -31.92 9.84 8.34
N ALA A 381 -31.88 9.25 9.55
CA ALA A 381 -32.96 8.50 10.16
C ALA A 381 -33.48 7.37 9.24
N ASP A 382 -34.77 7.40 8.89
CA ASP A 382 -35.41 6.37 8.04
C ASP A 382 -35.57 6.86 6.58
N LEU A 383 -35.04 8.04 6.22
CA LEU A 383 -35.12 8.58 4.86
C LEU A 383 -34.15 7.83 3.93
N VAL A 384 -34.62 7.50 2.73
CA VAL A 384 -33.78 6.94 1.67
C VAL A 384 -32.79 8.00 1.19
N GLU A 385 -31.55 7.59 0.99
CA GLU A 385 -30.51 8.47 0.43
C GLU A 385 -30.89 8.91 -0.98
N THR A 386 -30.51 10.14 -1.34
CA THR A 386 -30.86 10.69 -2.66
C THR A 386 -29.61 11.01 -3.46
N ARG A 387 -29.72 10.75 -4.76
CA ARG A 387 -28.74 11.07 -5.79
C ARG A 387 -29.53 11.73 -6.91
N THR A 388 -29.11 12.92 -7.34
CA THR A 388 -29.81 13.67 -8.39
C THR A 388 -28.81 14.17 -9.40
N VAL A 389 -28.99 13.78 -10.66
CA VAL A 389 -28.13 14.21 -11.76
C VAL A 389 -28.49 15.64 -12.14
N VAL A 390 -27.47 16.48 -12.29
CA VAL A 390 -27.57 17.86 -12.74
C VAL A 390 -26.47 18.09 -13.77
N SER A 391 -26.83 18.07 -15.06
CA SER A 391 -25.86 18.11 -16.18
C SER A 391 -24.88 16.91 -16.11
N ASP A 392 -23.56 17.15 -16.14
CA ASP A 392 -22.49 16.15 -16.09
C ASP A 392 -22.04 15.82 -14.65
N ARG A 393 -22.83 16.24 -13.66
CA ARG A 393 -22.55 16.08 -12.24
C ARG A 393 -23.75 15.49 -11.51
N GLU A 394 -23.52 15.02 -10.31
CA GLU A 394 -24.55 14.56 -9.40
C GLU A 394 -24.45 15.29 -8.06
N ILE A 395 -25.61 15.57 -7.47
CA ILE A 395 -25.76 16.02 -6.10
C ILE A 395 -26.23 14.82 -5.28
N THR A 396 -25.53 14.55 -4.18
CA THR A 396 -25.83 13.43 -3.31
C THR A 396 -26.14 13.92 -1.90
N VAL A 397 -27.20 13.38 -1.30
CA VAL A 397 -27.55 13.58 0.12
C VAL A 397 -27.55 12.20 0.77
N LEU A 398 -26.39 11.84 1.35
CA LEU A 398 -26.11 10.51 1.89
C LEU A 398 -25.85 10.57 3.39
N GLY A 399 -25.91 9.43 4.07
CA GLY A 399 -25.42 9.26 5.43
C GLY A 399 -23.92 8.98 5.47
N ASP A 400 -23.19 9.62 6.40
CA ASP A 400 -21.86 9.13 6.76
C ASP A 400 -21.97 7.88 7.66
N ARG A 401 -20.83 7.28 8.01
CA ARG A 401 -20.72 6.13 8.94
C ARG A 401 -21.37 6.27 10.33
N ARG A 402 -21.97 7.42 10.66
CA ARG A 402 -22.75 7.66 11.87
C ARG A 402 -24.19 8.07 11.56
N ASP A 403 -24.64 7.86 10.34
CA ASP A 403 -25.92 8.29 9.75
C ASP A 403 -26.10 9.81 9.74
N ARG A 404 -25.01 10.59 9.77
CA ARG A 404 -25.12 12.06 9.66
C ARG A 404 -25.20 12.44 8.19
N VAL A 405 -26.12 13.33 7.88
CA VAL A 405 -26.33 13.82 6.52
C VAL A 405 -25.08 14.54 5.99
N VAL A 406 -24.63 14.10 4.82
CA VAL A 406 -23.58 14.70 4.02
C VAL A 406 -24.19 15.09 2.68
N VAL A 407 -24.09 16.37 2.35
CA VAL A 407 -24.46 16.89 1.03
C VAL A 407 -23.17 17.06 0.23
N SER A 408 -23.12 16.48 -0.97
CA SER A 408 -21.96 16.57 -1.86
C SER A 408 -22.40 16.86 -3.29
N ALA A 409 -21.52 17.48 -4.07
CA ALA A 409 -21.67 17.56 -5.52
C ALA A 409 -20.37 17.11 -6.18
N HIS A 410 -20.44 16.19 -7.13
CA HIS A 410 -19.27 15.67 -7.84
C HIS A 410 -19.65 15.22 -9.25
N ARG A 411 -18.64 14.88 -10.08
CA ARG A 411 -18.90 14.16 -11.33
C ARG A 411 -19.70 12.89 -11.03
N ILE A 412 -20.59 12.51 -11.95
CA ILE A 412 -21.39 11.29 -11.87
C ILE A 412 -20.48 10.08 -11.66
N ARG A 413 -20.80 9.22 -10.69
CA ARG A 413 -20.03 8.02 -10.37
C ARG A 413 -20.85 6.76 -10.62
N PRO A 414 -20.20 5.67 -11.07
CA PRO A 414 -20.82 4.34 -11.07
C PRO A 414 -20.99 3.84 -9.64
N VAL A 415 -22.17 3.30 -9.36
CA VAL A 415 -22.58 2.79 -8.04
C VAL A 415 -22.97 1.32 -8.16
N ILE A 416 -22.30 0.44 -7.42
CA ILE A 416 -22.60 -0.99 -7.35
C ILE A 416 -23.81 -1.19 -6.42
N THR A 417 -24.90 -1.71 -6.95
CA THR A 417 -26.11 -2.08 -6.20
C THR A 417 -26.15 -3.56 -5.84
N SER A 418 -25.35 -4.39 -6.52
CA SER A 418 -25.22 -5.82 -6.20
C SER A 418 -23.85 -6.36 -6.57
N ALA A 419 -23.32 -7.26 -5.74
CA ALA A 419 -22.09 -7.99 -5.98
C ALA A 419 -22.29 -9.44 -5.54
N VAL A 420 -22.33 -10.38 -6.49
CA VAL A 420 -22.69 -11.78 -6.27
C VAL A 420 -21.63 -12.70 -6.86
N TRP A 421 -21.33 -13.78 -6.15
CA TRP A 421 -20.46 -14.85 -6.65
C TRP A 421 -21.28 -15.91 -7.39
N GLU A 422 -20.97 -16.14 -8.66
CA GLU A 422 -21.45 -17.22 -9.51
C GLU A 422 -20.27 -18.20 -9.75
N GLY A 423 -20.09 -19.17 -8.84
CA GLY A 423 -18.88 -19.99 -8.85
C GLY A 423 -17.62 -19.15 -8.54
N SER A 424 -16.63 -19.19 -9.43
CA SER A 424 -15.40 -18.36 -9.38
C SER A 424 -15.61 -16.92 -9.86
N VAL A 425 -16.73 -16.64 -10.51
CA VAL A 425 -17.00 -15.34 -11.15
C VAL A 425 -17.72 -14.41 -10.17
N LEU A 426 -17.16 -13.21 -9.96
CA LEU A 426 -17.80 -12.12 -9.25
C LEU A 426 -18.55 -11.23 -10.25
N VAL A 427 -19.87 -11.22 -10.15
CA VAL A 427 -20.75 -10.40 -10.98
C VAL A 427 -21.12 -9.13 -10.21
N LEU A 428 -20.71 -7.99 -10.75
CA LEU A 428 -21.06 -6.66 -10.26
C LEU A 428 -22.22 -6.13 -11.11
N ARG A 429 -23.24 -5.58 -10.45
CA ARG A 429 -24.34 -4.86 -11.09
C ARG A 429 -24.54 -3.52 -10.40
N GLY A 430 -24.95 -2.53 -11.16
CA GLY A 430 -25.08 -1.19 -10.61
C GLY A 430 -25.69 -0.20 -11.58
N HIS A 431 -25.62 1.05 -11.16
CA HIS A 431 -26.19 2.19 -11.84
C HIS A 431 -25.11 3.22 -12.12
N TYR A 432 -25.10 3.77 -13.32
CA TYR A 432 -24.17 4.77 -13.79
C TYR A 432 -24.87 5.69 -14.83
N PRO A 433 -25.54 6.76 -14.36
CA PRO A 433 -26.34 7.65 -15.20
C PRO A 433 -25.48 8.69 -15.92
N ASP A 434 -24.33 8.26 -16.43
CA ASP A 434 -23.43 9.05 -17.28
C ASP A 434 -23.77 8.83 -18.76
N ALA A 435 -23.27 9.70 -19.64
CA ALA A 435 -23.51 9.61 -21.08
C ALA A 435 -23.28 8.18 -21.63
N GLU A 436 -24.09 7.76 -22.60
CA GLU A 436 -24.00 6.44 -23.21
C GLU A 436 -22.61 6.16 -23.83
N GLY A 437 -22.37 4.90 -24.16
CA GLY A 437 -21.14 4.43 -24.79
C GLY A 437 -20.35 3.47 -23.91
N PRO A 438 -19.35 2.80 -24.52
CA PRO A 438 -18.57 1.77 -23.86
C PRO A 438 -17.85 2.34 -22.63
N ARG A 439 -17.72 1.51 -21.60
CA ARG A 439 -16.94 1.81 -20.39
C ARG A 439 -16.12 0.59 -20.03
N VAL A 440 -15.02 0.83 -19.33
CA VAL A 440 -14.10 -0.21 -18.89
C VAL A 440 -13.90 -0.07 -17.39
N LEU A 441 -14.15 -1.17 -16.66
CA LEU A 441 -13.76 -1.28 -15.27
C LEU A 441 -12.26 -1.56 -15.20
N THR A 442 -11.53 -0.73 -14.46
CA THR A 442 -10.13 -0.98 -14.11
C THR A 442 -10.03 -1.55 -12.70
N LEU A 443 -9.44 -2.73 -12.57
CA LEU A 443 -8.96 -3.27 -11.30
C LEU A 443 -7.49 -2.88 -11.12
N ARG A 444 -7.14 -2.29 -9.98
CA ARG A 444 -5.77 -1.82 -9.72
C ARG A 444 -5.19 -2.34 -8.42
N HIS A 445 -4.01 -2.95 -8.52
CA HIS A 445 -3.19 -3.35 -7.40
C HIS A 445 -2.13 -2.29 -7.06
N ARG A 446 -1.69 -2.28 -5.80
CA ARG A 446 -0.62 -1.39 -5.33
C ARG A 446 0.76 -1.65 -5.95
N SER A 447 0.96 -2.83 -6.55
CA SER A 447 2.22 -3.17 -7.24
C SER A 447 2.37 -2.52 -8.61
N GLY A 448 1.30 -1.91 -9.14
CA GLY A 448 1.25 -1.41 -10.51
C GLY A 448 0.51 -2.33 -11.48
N LEU A 449 0.19 -3.58 -11.08
CA LEU A 449 -0.67 -4.44 -11.90
C LEU A 449 -2.07 -3.84 -12.02
N SER A 450 -2.62 -3.92 -13.23
CA SER A 450 -3.98 -3.52 -13.53
C SER A 450 -4.60 -4.40 -14.59
N TYR A 451 -5.91 -4.59 -14.49
CA TYR A 451 -6.72 -5.29 -15.48
C TYR A 451 -7.86 -4.40 -15.93
N GLN A 452 -8.18 -4.47 -17.22
CA GLN A 452 -9.28 -3.76 -17.84
C GLN A 452 -10.36 -4.78 -18.20
N LEU A 453 -11.58 -4.54 -17.72
CA LEU A 453 -12.71 -5.45 -17.90
C LEU A 453 -13.84 -4.70 -18.60
N PRO A 454 -14.51 -5.31 -19.60
CA PRO A 454 -15.64 -4.69 -20.26
C PRO A 454 -16.77 -4.43 -19.24
N MET A 455 -17.39 -3.26 -19.35
CA MET A 455 -18.59 -2.91 -18.61
C MET A 455 -19.76 -2.86 -19.59
N GLU A 456 -20.62 -3.88 -19.51
CA GLU A 456 -21.87 -3.92 -20.25
C GLU A 456 -22.82 -2.87 -19.67
N ARG A 457 -23.50 -2.12 -20.53
CA ARG A 457 -24.45 -1.07 -20.14
C ARG A 457 -25.77 -1.23 -20.87
N SER A 458 -26.86 -0.97 -20.15
CA SER A 458 -28.22 -0.93 -20.68
C SER A 458 -28.92 0.30 -20.09
N GLY A 459 -28.95 1.39 -20.86
CA GLY A 459 -29.33 2.71 -20.33
C GLY A 459 -28.39 3.14 -19.21
N GLU A 460 -28.96 3.44 -18.05
CA GLU A 460 -28.20 3.85 -16.87
C GLU A 460 -27.65 2.67 -16.06
N ASP A 461 -28.04 1.43 -16.35
CA ASP A 461 -27.57 0.26 -15.60
C ASP A 461 -26.29 -0.32 -16.21
N PHE A 462 -25.47 -0.94 -15.37
CA PHE A 462 -24.26 -1.64 -15.80
C PHE A 462 -24.10 -3.03 -15.16
N SER A 463 -23.38 -3.90 -15.86
CA SER A 463 -22.84 -5.14 -15.30
C SER A 463 -21.37 -5.34 -15.68
N VAL A 464 -20.61 -5.93 -14.75
CA VAL A 464 -19.23 -6.36 -14.99
C VAL A 464 -19.05 -7.76 -14.43
N ARG A 465 -18.46 -8.66 -15.22
CA ARG A 465 -18.05 -9.99 -14.76
C ARG A 465 -16.54 -9.97 -14.49
N VAL A 466 -16.15 -10.40 -13.31
CA VAL A 466 -14.76 -10.51 -12.88
C VAL A 466 -14.47 -11.97 -12.57
N GLU A 467 -13.40 -12.55 -13.10
CA GLU A 467 -12.94 -13.89 -12.71
C GLU A 467 -11.58 -13.79 -12.00
N PRO A 468 -11.56 -13.49 -10.67
CA PRO A 468 -10.32 -13.18 -9.95
C PRO A 468 -9.25 -14.27 -9.97
N ALA A 469 -9.63 -15.53 -10.21
CA ALA A 469 -8.72 -16.67 -10.27
C ALA A 469 -8.09 -16.88 -11.65
N ALA A 470 -8.65 -16.28 -12.71
CA ALA A 470 -8.23 -16.45 -14.09
C ALA A 470 -8.38 -15.13 -14.88
N MET A 471 -7.67 -14.10 -14.44
CA MET A 471 -7.63 -12.80 -15.11
C MET A 471 -6.81 -12.91 -16.39
N ASP A 472 -7.37 -12.44 -17.50
CA ASP A 472 -6.64 -12.39 -18.76
C ASP A 472 -5.45 -11.41 -18.68
N ARG A 473 -4.26 -11.94 -18.96
CA ARG A 473 -3.03 -11.18 -19.11
C ARG A 473 -2.45 -11.44 -20.49
N PHE A 474 -3.02 -10.77 -21.49
CA PHE A 474 -2.60 -10.90 -22.89
C PHE A 474 -2.73 -12.34 -23.41
N GLY A 475 -3.91 -12.95 -23.25
CA GLY A 475 -4.22 -14.31 -23.70
C GLY A 475 -3.86 -15.41 -22.68
N GLU A 476 -3.17 -15.07 -21.58
CA GLU A 476 -2.83 -16.03 -20.53
C GLU A 476 -3.67 -15.80 -19.26
N PRO A 477 -4.43 -16.79 -18.79
CA PRO A 477 -5.20 -16.67 -17.55
C PRO A 477 -4.26 -16.76 -16.34
N VAL A 478 -4.26 -15.72 -15.50
CA VAL A 478 -3.48 -15.68 -14.25
C VAL A 478 -4.35 -15.22 -13.08
N PRO A 479 -4.14 -15.75 -11.86
CA PRO A 479 -4.87 -15.27 -10.69
C PRO A 479 -4.48 -13.81 -10.35
N LEU A 480 -5.40 -13.08 -9.73
CA LEU A 480 -5.07 -11.81 -9.10
C LEU A 480 -3.99 -12.03 -8.03
N ALA A 481 -2.94 -11.21 -8.07
CA ALA A 481 -1.90 -11.22 -7.06
C ALA A 481 -2.45 -10.86 -5.66
N SER A 482 -1.84 -11.41 -4.60
CA SER A 482 -2.21 -11.15 -3.21
C SER A 482 -2.18 -9.65 -2.88
N GLY A 483 -3.24 -9.14 -2.27
CA GLY A 483 -3.38 -7.75 -1.86
C GLY A 483 -4.79 -7.20 -2.07
N THR A 484 -4.90 -5.87 -2.08
CA THR A 484 -6.17 -5.16 -2.29
C THR A 484 -6.21 -4.55 -3.68
N TRP A 485 -7.27 -4.88 -4.43
CA TRP A 485 -7.55 -4.39 -5.77
C TRP A 485 -8.66 -3.34 -5.71
N ASN A 486 -8.32 -2.12 -6.13
CA ASN A 486 -9.26 -1.00 -6.16
C ASN A 486 -9.97 -0.94 -7.51
N MET A 487 -11.21 -0.46 -7.51
CA MET A 487 -12.06 -0.38 -8.69
C MET A 487 -12.25 1.07 -9.14
N SER A 488 -12.10 1.32 -10.44
CA SER A 488 -12.43 2.61 -11.06
C SER A 488 -12.88 2.43 -12.50
N VAL A 489 -13.67 3.35 -13.04
CA VAL A 489 -13.95 3.46 -14.48
C VAL A 489 -13.05 4.54 -15.06
N ARG A 490 -12.60 4.33 -16.31
CA ARG A 490 -11.99 5.38 -17.11
C ARG A 490 -13.07 6.08 -17.92
N HIS A 491 -13.25 7.38 -17.69
CA HIS A 491 -14.13 8.22 -18.50
C HIS A 491 -13.47 8.52 -19.86
N PRO A 492 -14.23 8.74 -20.95
CA PRO A 492 -13.66 9.08 -22.27
C PRO A 492 -12.70 10.28 -22.28
N SER A 493 -12.85 11.22 -21.34
CA SER A 493 -11.89 12.33 -21.15
C SER A 493 -10.53 11.91 -20.59
N GLY A 494 -10.33 10.64 -20.25
CA GLY A 494 -9.16 10.12 -19.55
C GLY A 494 -9.21 10.24 -18.02
N GLU A 495 -10.28 10.84 -17.46
CA GLU A 495 -10.44 10.95 -16.00
C GLU A 495 -10.74 9.58 -15.37
N ILE A 496 -10.14 9.32 -14.21
CA ILE A 496 -10.40 8.12 -13.41
C ILE A 496 -11.57 8.42 -12.47
N VAL A 497 -12.71 7.76 -12.71
CA VAL A 497 -13.93 7.88 -11.90
C VAL A 497 -14.00 6.70 -10.91
N PRO A 498 -13.98 6.93 -9.58
CA PRO A 498 -14.03 5.85 -8.60
C PRO A 498 -15.42 5.21 -8.54
N LEU A 499 -15.48 3.88 -8.44
CA LEU A 499 -16.72 3.16 -8.11
C LEU A 499 -17.07 3.34 -6.63
N ARG A 500 -18.37 3.29 -6.33
CA ARG A 500 -18.90 3.26 -4.95
C ARG A 500 -19.87 2.11 -4.77
N MET A 501 -19.99 1.62 -3.55
CA MET A 501 -21.11 0.75 -3.17
C MET A 501 -22.34 1.62 -2.89
N ASP A 502 -23.51 1.17 -3.31
CA ASP A 502 -24.74 1.72 -2.81
C ASP A 502 -24.89 1.38 -1.32
N HIS A 503 -25.27 2.35 -0.49
CA HIS A 503 -25.36 2.14 0.95
C HIS A 503 -26.47 1.16 1.34
N ALA A 504 -27.57 1.08 0.58
CA ALA A 504 -28.61 0.08 0.83
C ALA A 504 -28.11 -1.34 0.53
N ALA A 505 -27.25 -1.49 -0.48
CA ALA A 505 -26.63 -2.77 -0.84
C ALA A 505 -25.62 -3.27 0.21
N LEU A 506 -25.01 -2.38 1.00
CA LEU A 506 -23.99 -2.74 1.99
C LEU A 506 -24.51 -3.72 3.07
N GLN A 507 -25.80 -3.71 3.39
CA GLN A 507 -26.35 -4.63 4.40
C GLN A 507 -26.41 -6.09 3.89
N GLY A 508 -26.65 -6.28 2.59
CA GLY A 508 -26.75 -7.58 1.94
C GLY A 508 -25.46 -8.05 1.27
N LEU A 509 -24.40 -7.23 1.27
CA LEU A 509 -23.12 -7.59 0.64
C LEU A 509 -22.51 -8.84 1.29
N ASP A 510 -22.32 -9.88 0.48
CA ASP A 510 -21.61 -11.09 0.87
C ASP A 510 -20.09 -10.85 0.88
N GLU A 511 -19.58 -10.54 2.08
CA GLU A 511 -18.14 -10.36 2.32
C GLU A 511 -17.43 -11.66 2.75
N ALA A 512 -18.08 -12.82 2.64
CA ALA A 512 -17.49 -14.10 3.03
C ALA A 512 -16.29 -14.47 2.11
N PRO A 513 -15.26 -15.13 2.67
CA PRO A 513 -14.14 -15.63 1.88
C PRO A 513 -14.58 -16.72 0.90
N ARG A 514 -14.12 -16.62 -0.35
CA ARG A 514 -14.24 -17.64 -1.39
C ARG A 514 -12.85 -18.19 -1.69
N THR A 515 -12.66 -19.51 -1.66
CA THR A 515 -11.35 -20.12 -1.87
C THR A 515 -11.31 -20.92 -3.17
N PHE A 516 -10.37 -20.59 -4.04
CA PHE A 516 -10.10 -21.28 -5.32
C PHE A 516 -8.60 -21.40 -5.50
N ASP A 517 -8.11 -22.58 -5.91
CA ASP A 517 -6.68 -22.85 -6.22
C ASP A 517 -5.69 -22.32 -5.17
N GLY A 518 -5.99 -22.58 -3.91
CA GLY A 518 -5.15 -22.16 -2.79
C GLY A 518 -5.11 -20.64 -2.55
N ARG A 519 -6.09 -19.88 -3.05
CA ARG A 519 -6.25 -18.44 -2.83
C ARG A 519 -7.62 -18.11 -2.29
N THR A 520 -7.68 -17.15 -1.39
CA THR A 520 -8.92 -16.63 -0.80
C THR A 520 -9.22 -15.24 -1.35
N TYR A 521 -10.43 -15.09 -1.87
CA TYR A 521 -10.96 -13.87 -2.45
C TYR A 521 -12.11 -13.36 -1.60
N ARG A 522 -12.21 -12.04 -1.43
CA ARG A 522 -13.36 -11.38 -0.80
C ARG A 522 -13.71 -10.11 -1.57
N MET A 523 -14.99 -9.94 -1.89
CA MET A 523 -15.54 -8.64 -2.25
C MET A 523 -15.91 -7.92 -0.96
N ILE A 524 -15.32 -6.77 -0.68
CA ILE A 524 -15.58 -6.02 0.55
C ILE A 524 -15.75 -4.53 0.27
N SER A 525 -16.41 -3.84 1.18
CA SER A 525 -16.44 -2.37 1.19
C SER A 525 -15.51 -1.81 2.26
N THR A 526 -14.55 -0.98 1.86
CA THR A 526 -13.63 -0.29 2.77
C THR A 526 -13.96 1.19 2.87
N ARG A 527 -13.49 1.85 3.94
CA ARG A 527 -13.75 3.28 4.16
C ARG A 527 -15.25 3.65 4.05
N PHE A 528 -16.11 2.73 4.50
CA PHE A 528 -17.58 2.72 4.39
C PHE A 528 -18.12 2.16 3.07
N ASP A 529 -17.89 2.82 1.94
CA ASP A 529 -18.57 2.56 0.65
C ASP A 529 -17.61 2.34 -0.54
N VAL A 530 -16.30 2.14 -0.30
CA VAL A 530 -15.32 1.94 -1.38
C VAL A 530 -15.16 0.44 -1.68
N PRO A 531 -15.64 -0.04 -2.84
CA PRO A 531 -15.53 -1.45 -3.20
C PRO A 531 -14.08 -1.83 -3.51
N VAL A 532 -13.65 -2.97 -2.97
CA VAL A 532 -12.36 -3.59 -3.30
C VAL A 532 -12.47 -5.11 -3.34
N VAL A 533 -11.63 -5.74 -4.15
CA VAL A 533 -11.37 -7.18 -4.05
C VAL A 533 -10.12 -7.39 -3.20
N SER A 534 -10.25 -8.12 -2.09
CA SER A 534 -9.12 -8.58 -1.29
C SER A 534 -8.75 -9.98 -1.73
N VAL A 535 -7.46 -10.21 -1.99
CA VAL A 535 -6.91 -11.51 -2.38
C VAL A 535 -5.80 -11.90 -1.42
N GLU A 536 -5.82 -13.13 -0.94
CA GLU A 536 -4.81 -13.67 -0.03
C GLU A 536 -4.46 -15.09 -0.48
N GLU A 537 -3.19 -15.34 -0.80
CA GLU A 537 -2.68 -16.68 -1.03
C GLU A 537 -2.68 -17.49 0.28
N ALA A 538 -3.27 -18.69 0.25
CA ALA A 538 -3.28 -19.60 1.38
C ALA A 538 -1.86 -20.10 1.66
N ARG A 539 -1.43 -19.99 2.92
CA ARG A 539 -0.10 -20.41 3.36
C ARG A 539 -0.21 -21.32 4.58
N PRO A 540 0.67 -22.31 4.73
CA PRO A 540 0.86 -23.00 6.01
C PRO A 540 1.22 -22.02 7.14
N ALA A 541 0.84 -22.34 8.38
CA ALA A 541 1.02 -21.44 9.53
C ALA A 541 2.49 -21.08 9.80
N ASP A 542 3.41 -22.02 9.57
CA ASP A 542 4.86 -21.86 9.72
C ASP A 542 5.51 -21.02 8.61
N GLU A 543 4.74 -20.64 7.59
CA GLU A 543 5.18 -19.76 6.49
C GLU A 543 4.52 -18.37 6.53
N ARG A 544 3.63 -18.15 7.51
CA ARG A 544 2.93 -16.87 7.70
C ARG A 544 3.67 -15.96 8.67
N GLY A 545 3.51 -14.67 8.44
CA GLY A 545 3.92 -13.63 9.39
C GLY A 545 5.43 -13.52 9.61
N VAL A 546 5.80 -12.65 10.55
CA VAL A 546 7.21 -12.46 10.94
C VAL A 546 7.73 -13.70 11.68
N ALA A 547 6.89 -14.36 12.49
CA ALA A 547 7.30 -15.54 13.26
C ALA A 547 7.66 -16.72 12.36
N GLY A 548 6.77 -17.13 11.44
CA GLY A 548 7.03 -18.25 10.53
C GLY A 548 8.22 -17.98 9.62
N THR A 549 8.25 -16.81 8.97
CA THR A 549 9.38 -16.43 8.11
C THR A 549 10.71 -16.29 8.88
N HIS A 550 10.68 -15.93 10.17
CA HIS A 550 11.88 -15.94 10.99
C HIS A 550 12.41 -17.36 11.22
N VAL A 551 11.54 -18.31 11.55
CA VAL A 551 11.90 -19.73 11.71
C VAL A 551 12.45 -20.29 10.40
N LEU A 552 11.78 -20.01 9.27
CA LEU A 552 12.27 -20.43 7.95
C LEU A 552 13.68 -19.92 7.67
N ARG A 553 13.96 -18.65 7.96
CA ARG A 553 15.26 -18.02 7.65
C ARG A 553 16.38 -18.36 8.62
N ARG A 554 16.06 -18.56 9.90
CA ARG A 554 17.07 -18.71 10.98
C ARG A 554 17.29 -20.15 11.42
N VAL A 555 16.35 -21.04 11.12
CA VAL A 555 16.41 -22.45 11.53
C VAL A 555 16.36 -23.36 10.31
N PHE A 556 15.28 -23.29 9.53
CA PHE A 556 15.07 -24.22 8.40
C PHE A 556 16.11 -24.03 7.29
N TYR A 557 16.31 -22.80 6.80
CA TYR A 557 17.26 -22.51 5.72
C TYR A 557 18.70 -22.87 6.08
N PRO A 558 19.25 -22.49 7.26
CA PRO A 558 20.58 -22.95 7.67
C PRO A 558 20.71 -24.47 7.75
N ALA A 559 19.68 -25.18 8.22
CA ALA A 559 19.67 -26.64 8.24
C ALA A 559 19.66 -27.23 6.82
N GLN A 560 18.87 -26.68 5.89
CA GLN A 560 18.89 -27.12 4.49
C GLN A 560 20.25 -26.87 3.81
N ARG A 561 21.03 -25.88 4.26
CA ARG A 561 22.39 -25.63 3.77
C ARG A 561 23.43 -26.65 4.27
N THR A 562 23.09 -27.53 5.21
CA THR A 562 23.98 -28.63 5.60
C THR A 562 23.66 -29.92 4.86
N GLU A 563 22.54 -29.96 4.13
CA GLU A 563 22.19 -31.09 3.28
C GLU A 563 23.01 -31.09 1.98
N PRO A 564 23.17 -32.25 1.31
CA PRO A 564 23.79 -32.34 0.00
C PRO A 564 23.07 -31.46 -1.03
N LEU A 565 23.85 -30.89 -1.95
CA LEU A 565 23.30 -30.18 -3.10
C LEU A 565 22.60 -31.18 -4.04
N THR A 566 21.51 -30.73 -4.64
CA THR A 566 20.82 -31.40 -5.75
C THR A 566 21.34 -30.86 -7.08
N ASP A 567 21.34 -31.71 -8.10
CA ASP A 567 21.65 -31.28 -9.47
C ASP A 567 20.43 -30.56 -10.09
N ALA A 568 20.14 -29.40 -9.51
CA ALA A 568 18.98 -28.57 -9.84
C ALA A 568 19.42 -27.15 -10.20
N THR A 569 18.62 -26.48 -11.01
CA THR A 569 18.78 -25.06 -11.35
C THR A 569 17.56 -24.27 -10.93
N VAL A 570 17.75 -23.25 -10.10
CA VAL A 570 16.70 -22.31 -9.71
C VAL A 570 16.70 -21.10 -10.65
N TYR A 571 15.51 -20.74 -11.13
CA TYR A 571 15.28 -19.58 -12.00
C TYR A 571 14.41 -18.56 -11.28
N VAL A 572 14.87 -17.30 -11.21
CA VAL A 572 14.14 -16.21 -10.54
C VAL A 572 14.23 -14.92 -11.35
N VAL A 573 13.07 -14.35 -11.72
CA VAL A 573 12.99 -13.04 -12.39
C VAL A 573 12.15 -12.09 -11.55
N ASN A 574 12.70 -10.92 -11.22
CA ASN A 574 12.02 -9.88 -10.44
C ASN A 574 11.31 -10.38 -9.17
N ASP A 575 12.02 -11.20 -8.37
CA ASP A 575 11.50 -11.84 -7.15
C ASP A 575 10.29 -12.77 -7.43
N GLY A 576 10.34 -13.44 -8.59
CA GLY A 576 9.40 -14.48 -9.03
C GLY A 576 8.14 -13.98 -9.73
N ARG A 577 8.16 -12.77 -10.30
CA ARG A 577 6.95 -12.13 -10.86
C ARG A 577 6.74 -12.33 -12.35
N LEU A 578 7.76 -12.77 -13.07
CA LEU A 578 7.75 -12.85 -14.53
C LEU A 578 8.41 -14.13 -15.00
N TYR A 579 7.91 -14.67 -16.11
CA TYR A 579 8.62 -15.58 -16.99
C TYR A 579 9.12 -14.76 -18.17
N ALA A 580 10.35 -14.27 -18.10
CA ALA A 580 10.88 -13.29 -19.05
C ALA A 580 12.40 -13.18 -18.95
N ASP A 581 12.99 -12.31 -19.77
CA ASP A 581 14.36 -11.82 -19.65
C ASP A 581 15.42 -12.91 -19.86
N SER A 582 16.69 -12.64 -19.56
CA SER A 582 17.80 -13.54 -19.92
C SER A 582 17.72 -14.88 -19.18
N VAL A 583 17.06 -14.90 -18.02
CA VAL A 583 16.81 -16.12 -17.23
C VAL A 583 15.88 -17.08 -17.98
N ARG A 584 14.84 -16.56 -18.66
CA ARG A 584 13.94 -17.36 -19.51
C ARG A 584 14.69 -17.95 -20.68
N ALA A 585 15.49 -17.16 -21.39
CA ALA A 585 16.26 -17.64 -22.54
C ALA A 585 17.22 -18.78 -22.15
N ILE A 586 17.94 -18.65 -21.03
CA ILE A 586 18.83 -19.71 -20.52
C ILE A 586 18.03 -20.99 -20.21
N TYR A 587 16.86 -20.86 -19.58
CA TYR A 587 15.99 -22.00 -19.28
C TYR A 587 15.53 -22.71 -20.57
N GLU A 588 15.00 -21.96 -21.54
CA GLU A 588 14.48 -22.51 -22.79
C GLU A 588 15.59 -23.18 -23.63
N GLU A 589 16.79 -22.60 -23.67
CA GLU A 589 17.94 -23.20 -24.37
C GLU A 589 18.39 -24.52 -23.73
N ARG A 590 18.40 -24.61 -22.39
CA ARG A 590 18.70 -25.88 -21.70
C ARG A 590 17.67 -26.96 -22.01
N LEU A 591 16.38 -26.61 -22.02
CA LEU A 591 15.33 -27.54 -22.44
C LEU A 591 15.53 -28.00 -23.89
N ARG A 592 15.85 -27.07 -24.80
CA ARG A 592 16.10 -27.36 -26.22
C ARG A 592 17.26 -28.34 -26.43
N ARG A 593 18.28 -28.29 -25.55
CA ARG A 593 19.43 -29.21 -25.55
C ARG A 593 19.17 -30.55 -24.86
N GLY A 594 17.97 -30.76 -24.33
CA GLY A 594 17.59 -32.01 -23.66
C GLY A 594 18.20 -32.16 -22.27
N ASP A 595 18.46 -31.06 -21.55
CA ASP A 595 18.92 -31.13 -20.16
C ASP A 595 17.81 -31.68 -19.26
N ASP A 596 18.01 -32.89 -18.72
CA ASP A 596 17.03 -33.64 -17.93
C ASP A 596 17.14 -33.39 -16.42
N ARG A 597 18.09 -32.54 -16.01
CA ARG A 597 18.25 -32.12 -14.61
C ARG A 597 17.03 -31.34 -14.11
N GLU A 598 16.91 -31.20 -12.80
CA GLU A 598 15.76 -30.52 -12.22
C GLU A 598 15.78 -29.00 -12.51
N HIS A 599 14.73 -28.50 -13.13
CA HIS A 599 14.49 -27.07 -13.33
C HIS A 599 13.45 -26.56 -12.34
N ILE A 600 13.79 -25.54 -11.56
CA ILE A 600 12.92 -24.99 -10.51
C ILE A 600 12.65 -23.51 -10.79
N TRP A 601 11.40 -23.14 -11.02
CA TRP A 601 11.00 -21.74 -11.16
C TRP A 601 10.41 -21.22 -9.86
N ILE A 602 10.93 -20.09 -9.36
CA ILE A 602 10.32 -19.40 -8.22
C ILE A 602 9.21 -18.49 -8.73
N VAL A 603 7.96 -18.79 -8.35
CA VAL A 603 6.77 -18.06 -8.81
C VAL A 603 6.08 -17.38 -7.64
N LYS A 604 5.82 -16.09 -7.78
CA LYS A 604 5.16 -15.26 -6.80
C LYS A 604 3.70 -15.06 -7.15
N ASP A 605 2.82 -15.38 -6.21
CA ASP A 605 1.37 -15.17 -6.35
C ASP A 605 0.76 -15.80 -7.62
N GLY A 606 1.36 -16.87 -8.16
CA GLY A 606 0.88 -17.54 -9.38
C GLY A 606 1.00 -16.67 -10.64
N ALA A 607 1.96 -15.75 -10.69
CA ALA A 607 2.06 -14.74 -11.75
C ALA A 607 2.29 -15.28 -13.18
N PHE A 608 2.66 -16.56 -13.32
CA PHE A 608 2.85 -17.28 -14.58
C PHE A 608 2.96 -18.79 -14.31
N VAL A 609 2.86 -19.59 -15.37
CA VAL A 609 3.23 -21.01 -15.39
C VAL A 609 4.33 -21.19 -16.43
N PRO A 610 5.54 -21.65 -16.04
CA PRO A 610 6.59 -21.89 -17.02
C PRO A 610 6.21 -23.09 -17.92
N PRO A 611 6.54 -23.06 -19.22
CA PRO A 611 6.34 -24.20 -20.12
C PRO A 611 7.31 -25.34 -19.78
N GLY A 612 7.00 -26.56 -20.22
CA GLY A 612 7.83 -27.75 -19.99
C GLY A 612 7.55 -28.44 -18.65
N ASN A 613 8.54 -29.16 -18.14
CA ASN A 613 8.44 -30.01 -16.93
C ASN A 613 9.03 -29.35 -15.67
N ALA A 614 9.24 -28.02 -15.66
CA ALA A 614 9.83 -27.36 -14.50
C ALA A 614 8.95 -27.44 -13.25
N THR A 615 9.60 -27.66 -12.11
CA THR A 615 9.00 -27.58 -10.78
C THR A 615 8.68 -26.13 -10.44
N VAL A 616 7.40 -25.82 -10.25
CA VAL A 616 6.95 -24.49 -9.79
C VAL A 616 7.01 -24.41 -8.27
N VAL A 617 7.85 -23.52 -7.74
CA VAL A 617 8.02 -23.31 -6.30
C VAL A 617 7.53 -21.93 -5.90
N ARG A 618 6.65 -21.88 -4.89
CA ARG A 618 5.99 -20.66 -4.44
C ARG A 618 6.95 -19.73 -3.71
N ALA A 619 6.99 -18.46 -4.12
CA ALA A 619 7.88 -17.46 -3.55
C ALA A 619 7.69 -17.28 -2.03
N GLY A 620 8.71 -17.69 -1.28
CA GLY A 620 8.81 -17.53 0.17
C GLY A 620 8.25 -18.69 0.97
N SER A 621 7.87 -19.80 0.31
CA SER A 621 7.55 -21.07 0.98
C SER A 621 8.79 -21.74 1.55
N ARG A 622 8.59 -22.81 2.31
CA ARG A 622 9.63 -23.71 2.78
C ARG A 622 10.40 -24.32 1.61
N GLU A 623 9.72 -24.74 0.55
CA GLU A 623 10.33 -25.28 -0.67
C GLU A 623 11.23 -24.24 -1.35
N HIS A 624 10.85 -22.95 -1.37
CA HIS A 624 11.72 -21.90 -1.90
C HIS A 624 13.02 -21.76 -1.08
N HIS A 625 12.95 -21.85 0.24
CA HIS A 625 14.15 -21.83 1.07
C HIS A 625 15.02 -23.08 0.83
N ALA A 626 14.41 -24.26 0.68
CA ALA A 626 15.12 -25.50 0.37
C ALA A 626 15.79 -25.44 -1.01
N ALA A 627 15.05 -25.00 -2.05
CA ALA A 627 15.55 -24.87 -3.41
C ALA A 627 16.77 -23.96 -3.48
N LEU A 628 16.72 -22.76 -2.87
CA LEU A 628 17.89 -21.88 -2.83
C LEU A 628 19.04 -22.42 -1.97
N ALA A 629 18.76 -23.23 -0.95
CA ALA A 629 19.81 -23.81 -0.09
C ALA A 629 20.53 -25.01 -0.71
N ARG A 630 19.86 -25.72 -1.63
CA ARG A 630 20.28 -27.05 -2.11
C ARG A 630 20.55 -27.13 -3.61
N SER A 631 20.08 -26.19 -4.42
CA SER A 631 20.32 -26.27 -5.87
C SER A 631 21.74 -25.88 -6.22
N ARG A 632 22.39 -26.67 -7.09
CA ARG A 632 23.75 -26.39 -7.59
C ARG A 632 23.82 -25.06 -8.33
N HIS A 633 22.80 -24.71 -9.10
CA HIS A 633 22.78 -23.48 -9.90
C HIS A 633 21.61 -22.57 -9.52
N ILE A 634 21.86 -21.26 -9.47
CA ILE A 634 20.84 -20.23 -9.24
C ILE A 634 21.01 -19.14 -10.28
N VAL A 635 20.02 -18.97 -11.16
CA VAL A 635 20.02 -17.98 -12.25
C VAL A 635 18.99 -16.90 -11.95
N THR A 636 19.44 -15.64 -11.87
CA THR A 636 18.59 -14.49 -11.53
C THR A 636 18.99 -13.24 -12.28
N ASN A 637 18.04 -12.33 -12.53
CA ASN A 637 18.29 -11.04 -13.18
C ASN A 637 18.26 -9.83 -12.22
N SER A 638 17.98 -10.10 -10.94
CA SER A 638 17.83 -9.09 -9.90
C SER A 638 18.39 -9.60 -8.58
N PHE A 639 18.40 -8.73 -7.57
CA PHE A 639 18.82 -9.12 -6.23
C PHE A 639 17.86 -10.16 -5.63
N LEU A 640 18.42 -11.23 -5.08
CA LEU A 640 17.78 -12.30 -4.34
C LEU A 640 17.30 -11.83 -2.94
N PRO A 641 16.50 -12.64 -2.25
CA PRO A 641 16.02 -12.29 -0.92
C PRO A 641 17.16 -12.03 0.08
N ALA A 642 17.03 -11.01 0.92
CA ALA A 642 18.11 -10.56 1.83
C ALA A 642 18.68 -11.63 2.79
N TRP A 643 17.93 -12.70 3.03
CA TRP A 643 18.30 -13.81 3.90
C TRP A 643 19.12 -14.89 3.18
N PHE A 644 19.11 -14.91 1.85
CA PHE A 644 19.87 -15.87 1.05
C PHE A 644 21.37 -15.64 1.22
N ARG A 645 22.11 -16.72 1.34
CA ARG A 645 23.58 -16.76 1.43
C ARG A 645 24.05 -17.96 0.61
N ALA A 646 24.71 -17.67 -0.51
CA ALA A 646 25.34 -18.70 -1.34
C ALA A 646 26.28 -19.57 -0.50
N ARG A 647 26.40 -20.83 -0.90
CA ARG A 647 27.43 -21.76 -0.42
C ARG A 647 28.58 -21.77 -1.43
N GLU A 648 29.77 -22.17 -1.00
CA GLU A 648 30.96 -22.24 -1.87
C GLU A 648 30.82 -23.28 -2.99
N ASP A 649 29.94 -24.27 -2.81
CA ASP A 649 29.65 -25.35 -3.76
C ASP A 649 28.45 -25.04 -4.69
N GLN A 650 27.86 -23.84 -4.59
CA GLN A 650 26.80 -23.37 -5.49
C GLN A 650 27.36 -22.38 -6.53
N VAL A 651 26.67 -22.25 -7.66
CA VAL A 651 26.97 -21.27 -8.70
C VAL A 651 25.78 -20.31 -8.85
N VAL A 652 25.99 -19.06 -8.48
CA VAL A 652 25.01 -17.97 -8.60
C VAL A 652 25.33 -17.12 -9.83
N VAL A 653 24.45 -17.23 -10.82
CA VAL A 653 24.51 -16.50 -12.09
C VAL A 653 23.59 -15.28 -12.00
N GLN A 654 24.20 -14.10 -12.03
CA GLN A 654 23.50 -12.83 -12.13
C GLN A 654 23.50 -12.38 -13.59
N THR A 655 22.33 -12.44 -14.25
CA THR A 655 22.20 -11.94 -15.63
C THR A 655 22.14 -10.41 -15.67
N TRP A 656 21.85 -9.77 -14.53
CA TRP A 656 21.38 -8.38 -14.46
C TRP A 656 20.24 -8.16 -15.48
N HIS A 657 19.90 -6.92 -15.79
CA HIS A 657 18.73 -6.60 -16.64
C HIS A 657 19.01 -5.49 -17.64
N GLY A 658 20.24 -5.42 -18.15
CA GLY A 658 20.63 -4.56 -19.27
C GLY A 658 21.82 -3.64 -19.00
N THR A 659 22.35 -3.08 -20.09
CA THR A 659 23.43 -2.09 -20.04
C THR A 659 22.99 -0.82 -19.28
N PRO A 660 23.72 -0.39 -18.24
CA PRO A 660 23.30 0.77 -17.45
C PRO A 660 23.41 2.08 -18.22
N ALA A 661 22.29 2.69 -18.59
CA ALA A 661 22.27 4.09 -19.05
C ALA A 661 22.47 5.08 -17.88
N LYS A 662 21.95 4.70 -16.70
CA LYS A 662 21.88 5.54 -15.49
C LYS A 662 22.91 5.09 -14.48
N ILE A 663 23.32 6.01 -13.62
CA ILE A 663 24.18 5.68 -12.47
C ILE A 663 23.45 4.72 -11.52
N ILE A 664 24.06 3.56 -11.25
CA ILE A 664 23.51 2.48 -10.42
C ILE A 664 24.51 1.99 -9.37
N GLY A 665 24.05 1.16 -8.45
CA GLY A 665 24.90 0.56 -7.43
C GLY A 665 25.64 1.60 -6.58
N ASN A 666 26.90 1.32 -6.28
CA ASN A 666 27.83 2.11 -5.48
C ASN A 666 28.13 3.50 -6.07
N ASP A 667 27.95 3.69 -7.38
CA ASP A 667 28.21 4.98 -8.03
C ASP A 667 27.11 6.01 -7.72
N GLN A 668 25.96 5.59 -7.17
CA GLN A 668 24.91 6.53 -6.78
C GLN A 668 25.34 7.46 -5.63
N PRO A 669 25.05 8.78 -5.70
CA PRO A 669 25.55 9.74 -4.71
C PRO A 669 25.21 9.41 -3.24
N HIS A 670 24.03 8.83 -2.99
CA HIS A 670 23.61 8.48 -1.64
C HIS A 670 24.31 7.24 -1.06
N MET A 671 24.92 6.39 -1.90
CA MET A 671 25.69 5.20 -1.51
C MET A 671 27.09 5.57 -1.00
N ASN A 672 27.54 6.80 -1.30
CA ASN A 672 28.85 7.30 -0.89
C ASN A 672 28.84 8.13 0.40
N ARG A 673 27.70 8.24 1.07
CA ARG A 673 27.59 8.89 2.39
C ARG A 673 28.40 8.14 3.45
N ASP A 674 28.92 8.87 4.43
CA ASP A 674 29.60 8.32 5.60
C ASP A 674 28.78 8.62 6.88
N PRO A 675 28.39 7.60 7.68
CA PRO A 675 28.56 6.16 7.44
C PRO A 675 27.80 5.65 6.22
N LYS A 676 28.29 4.57 5.61
CA LYS A 676 27.64 3.90 4.48
C LYS A 676 26.19 3.54 4.82
N PRO A 677 25.23 3.72 3.88
CA PRO A 677 23.83 3.44 4.17
C PRO A 677 23.56 1.93 4.28
N PRO A 678 22.53 1.47 5.02
CA PRO A 678 22.22 0.04 5.17
C PRO A 678 22.05 -0.74 3.85
N ILE A 679 21.52 -0.07 2.82
CA ILE A 679 21.34 -0.66 1.48
C ILE A 679 22.68 -0.99 0.81
N TRP A 680 23.75 -0.23 1.09
CA TRP A 680 25.10 -0.53 0.61
C TRP A 680 25.60 -1.85 1.18
N HIS A 681 25.47 -2.05 2.50
CA HIS A 681 25.89 -3.30 3.14
C HIS A 681 25.12 -4.51 2.62
N ARG A 682 23.82 -4.34 2.36
CA ARG A 682 23.00 -5.39 1.77
C ARG A 682 23.47 -5.76 0.37
N GLN A 683 23.68 -4.76 -0.50
CA GLN A 683 24.20 -4.98 -1.85
C GLN A 683 25.57 -5.66 -1.81
N ALA A 684 26.50 -5.15 -1.00
CA ALA A 684 27.84 -5.70 -0.89
C ALA A 684 27.84 -7.16 -0.38
N ALA A 685 26.93 -7.51 0.53
CA ALA A 685 26.80 -8.88 1.01
C ALA A 685 26.31 -9.85 -0.08
N GLU A 686 25.44 -9.37 -0.96
CA GLU A 686 24.87 -10.19 -2.02
C GLU A 686 25.80 -10.33 -3.23
N VAL A 687 26.41 -9.23 -3.67
CA VAL A 687 27.40 -9.20 -4.78
C VAL A 687 28.59 -10.13 -4.51
N ARG A 688 28.96 -10.31 -3.23
CA ARG A 688 30.02 -11.26 -2.83
C ARG A 688 29.66 -12.73 -3.07
N GLY A 689 28.37 -13.05 -3.17
CA GLY A 689 27.90 -14.41 -3.43
C GLY A 689 27.50 -14.63 -4.88
N TRP A 690 27.93 -13.77 -5.81
CA TRP A 690 27.76 -14.00 -7.25
C TRP A 690 29.01 -14.66 -7.81
N ASP A 691 28.84 -15.74 -8.55
CA ASP A 691 29.93 -16.46 -9.21
C ASP A 691 30.13 -15.99 -10.64
N LEU A 692 29.04 -15.58 -11.30
CA LEU A 692 29.05 -15.04 -12.64
C LEU A 692 28.14 -13.81 -12.75
N LEU A 693 28.63 -12.75 -13.39
CA LEU A 693 27.82 -11.60 -13.82
C LEU A 693 27.84 -11.49 -15.35
N LEU A 694 26.68 -11.45 -16.00
CA LEU A 694 26.63 -11.25 -17.45
C LEU A 694 26.84 -9.77 -17.81
N SER A 695 27.48 -9.55 -18.95
CA SER A 695 27.69 -8.24 -19.55
C SER A 695 27.38 -8.28 -21.04
N GLN A 696 26.68 -7.24 -21.51
CA GLN A 696 26.30 -7.12 -22.92
C GLN A 696 27.50 -6.79 -23.82
N SER A 697 28.45 -6.01 -23.31
CA SER A 697 29.53 -5.44 -24.12
C SER A 697 30.79 -5.12 -23.32
N PRO A 698 31.96 -4.98 -24.00
CA PRO A 698 33.19 -4.49 -23.38
C PRO A 698 33.04 -3.12 -22.72
N TRP A 699 32.09 -2.29 -23.19
CA TRP A 699 31.76 -1.01 -22.56
C TRP A 699 31.01 -1.19 -21.23
N ALA A 700 30.02 -2.09 -21.19
CA ALA A 700 29.22 -2.32 -20.00
C ALA A 700 30.01 -3.00 -18.87
N THR A 701 30.99 -3.85 -19.20
CA THR A 701 31.80 -4.61 -18.24
C THR A 701 32.45 -3.75 -17.15
N PRO A 702 33.27 -2.72 -17.46
CA PRO A 702 33.89 -1.88 -16.43
C PRO A 702 32.85 -1.08 -15.63
N VAL A 703 31.75 -0.65 -16.25
CA VAL A 703 30.67 0.07 -15.58
C VAL A 703 29.98 -0.81 -14.53
N LEU A 704 29.58 -2.02 -14.90
CA LEU A 704 28.96 -2.99 -14.00
C LEU A 704 29.92 -3.40 -12.87
N ARG A 705 31.19 -3.68 -13.22
CA ARG A 705 32.24 -4.04 -12.26
C ARG A 705 32.38 -2.98 -11.17
N LYS A 706 32.51 -1.70 -11.57
CA LYS A 706 32.64 -0.58 -10.65
C LYS A 706 31.36 -0.35 -9.84
N ALA A 707 30.21 -0.30 -10.52
CA ALA A 707 28.93 -0.01 -9.88
C ALA A 707 28.58 -1.03 -8.80
N PHE A 708 28.89 -2.31 -8.97
CA PHE A 708 28.64 -3.31 -7.94
C PHE A 708 29.82 -3.54 -7.00
N GLY A 709 31.02 -3.07 -7.35
CA GLY A 709 32.25 -3.45 -6.66
C GLY A 709 32.53 -4.95 -6.78
N TYR A 710 32.10 -5.53 -7.90
CA TYR A 710 32.19 -6.96 -8.15
C TYR A 710 33.60 -7.35 -8.57
N LYS A 711 34.12 -8.44 -8.01
CA LYS A 711 35.50 -8.90 -8.24
C LYS A 711 35.57 -10.28 -8.90
N GLY A 712 34.44 -10.94 -9.09
CA GLY A 712 34.36 -12.24 -9.74
C GLY A 712 34.33 -12.14 -11.25
N GLU A 713 33.96 -13.25 -11.89
CA GLU A 713 33.94 -13.39 -13.33
C GLU A 713 32.79 -12.60 -13.97
N ILE A 714 33.12 -11.79 -14.98
CA ILE A 714 32.11 -11.13 -15.82
C ILE A 714 32.18 -11.77 -17.20
N LEU A 715 31.09 -12.39 -17.63
CA LEU A 715 31.00 -13.02 -18.94
C LEU A 715 30.38 -12.04 -19.95
N GLU A 716 31.23 -11.54 -20.84
CA GLU A 716 30.84 -10.76 -22.02
C GLU A 716 30.20 -11.67 -23.06
N SER A 717 28.91 -11.94 -22.89
CA SER A 717 28.14 -12.87 -23.73
C SER A 717 27.19 -12.16 -24.68
N GLY A 718 26.97 -10.85 -24.55
CA GLY A 718 25.71 -10.23 -24.97
C GLY A 718 24.63 -10.50 -23.92
N LEU A 719 23.35 -10.27 -24.22
CA LEU A 719 22.26 -10.62 -23.31
C LEU A 719 21.39 -11.73 -23.91
N PRO A 720 21.25 -12.88 -23.24
CA PRO A 720 20.41 -14.00 -23.70
C PRO A 720 19.01 -13.58 -24.16
N ARG A 721 18.37 -12.62 -23.47
CA ARG A 721 17.03 -12.12 -23.84
C ARG A 721 16.96 -11.47 -25.23
N ASN A 722 18.09 -11.01 -25.78
CA ASN A 722 18.14 -10.32 -27.07
C ASN A 722 18.27 -11.31 -28.24
N ASP A 723 18.57 -12.59 -27.99
CA ASP A 723 18.75 -13.58 -29.06
C ASP A 723 17.51 -13.71 -29.95
N VAL A 724 16.32 -13.57 -29.36
CA VAL A 724 15.04 -13.60 -30.10
C VAL A 724 14.95 -12.52 -31.17
N LEU A 725 15.62 -11.38 -30.99
CA LEU A 725 15.62 -10.25 -31.93
C LEU A 725 16.42 -10.56 -33.22
N ASN A 726 17.31 -11.55 -33.15
CA ASN A 726 18.17 -12.00 -34.25
C ASN A 726 17.91 -13.46 -34.65
N SER A 727 16.84 -14.07 -34.12
CA SER A 727 16.50 -15.47 -34.38
C SER A 727 16.10 -15.70 -35.85
N PRO A 728 16.40 -16.86 -36.45
CA PRO A 728 15.82 -17.24 -37.74
C PRO A 728 14.29 -17.31 -37.70
N ASP A 729 13.69 -17.60 -36.55
CA ASP A 729 12.23 -17.71 -36.36
C ASP A 729 11.56 -16.39 -35.95
N ARG A 730 12.31 -15.28 -36.00
CA ARG A 730 11.90 -13.95 -35.52
C ARG A 730 10.54 -13.52 -36.06
N ASP A 731 10.29 -13.73 -37.35
CA ASP A 731 9.08 -13.22 -38.01
C ASP A 731 7.83 -14.03 -37.57
N ALA A 732 7.97 -15.35 -37.36
CA ALA A 732 6.90 -16.19 -36.81
C ALA A 732 6.58 -15.82 -35.36
N LEU A 733 7.61 -15.59 -34.54
CA LEU A 733 7.44 -15.13 -33.16
C LEU A 733 6.81 -13.74 -33.11
N ALA A 734 7.20 -12.82 -34.01
CA ALA A 734 6.61 -11.49 -34.11
C ALA A 734 5.13 -11.56 -34.49
N ALA A 735 4.74 -12.47 -35.40
CA ALA A 735 3.33 -12.68 -35.76
C ALA A 735 2.49 -13.13 -34.56
N ALA A 736 2.98 -14.08 -33.76
CA ALA A 736 2.30 -14.55 -32.55
C ALA A 736 2.16 -13.43 -31.50
N VAL A 737 3.17 -12.58 -31.33
CA VAL A 737 3.09 -11.43 -30.41
C VAL A 737 2.12 -10.37 -30.94
N ARG A 738 2.09 -10.11 -32.26
CA ARG A 738 1.14 -9.18 -32.89
C ARG A 738 -0.30 -9.63 -32.69
N GLU A 739 -0.57 -10.93 -32.89
CA GLU A 739 -1.89 -11.54 -32.64
C GLU A 739 -2.29 -11.37 -31.17
N ARG A 740 -1.39 -11.71 -30.23
CA ARG A 740 -1.64 -11.58 -28.79
C ARG A 740 -1.94 -10.14 -28.35
N LEU A 741 -1.32 -9.16 -28.99
CA LEU A 741 -1.55 -7.73 -28.73
C LEU A 741 -2.76 -7.16 -29.49
N GLY A 742 -3.39 -7.93 -30.38
CA GLY A 742 -4.50 -7.47 -31.22
C GLY A 742 -4.08 -6.40 -32.24
N LEU A 743 -2.83 -6.47 -32.74
CA LEU A 743 -2.30 -5.49 -33.70
C LEU A 743 -2.78 -5.83 -35.11
N ALA A 744 -3.28 -4.82 -35.82
CA ALA A 744 -3.72 -5.00 -37.20
C ALA A 744 -2.54 -5.28 -38.15
N GLU A 745 -2.79 -6.13 -39.14
CA GLU A 745 -1.80 -6.59 -40.11
C GLU A 745 -1.26 -5.44 -40.97
N GLY A 746 0.01 -5.53 -41.37
CA GLY A 746 0.66 -4.56 -42.26
C GLY A 746 0.98 -3.19 -41.64
N LYS A 747 0.54 -2.91 -40.41
CA LYS A 747 0.78 -1.62 -39.75
C LYS A 747 2.16 -1.52 -39.09
N ARG A 748 2.72 -0.31 -39.15
CA ARG A 748 3.99 0.05 -38.52
C ARG A 748 3.80 0.25 -37.01
N VAL A 749 4.58 -0.43 -36.19
CA VAL A 749 4.45 -0.44 -34.73
C VAL A 749 5.46 0.50 -34.10
N ILE A 750 4.97 1.47 -33.32
CA ILE A 750 5.79 2.41 -32.56
C ILE A 750 5.72 2.02 -31.09
N LEU A 751 6.85 1.69 -30.49
CA LEU A 751 6.95 1.44 -29.05
C LEU A 751 7.44 2.69 -28.33
N TYR A 752 6.58 3.33 -27.55
CA TYR A 752 6.96 4.38 -26.63
C TYR A 752 7.24 3.81 -25.22
N ALA A 753 8.52 3.76 -24.84
CA ALA A 753 9.00 3.17 -23.59
C ALA A 753 9.82 4.17 -22.76
N PRO A 754 9.20 5.15 -22.10
CA PRO A 754 9.90 6.15 -21.32
C PRO A 754 10.34 5.63 -19.94
N THR A 755 11.42 6.18 -19.38
CA THR A 755 11.88 5.75 -18.06
C THR A 755 11.01 6.26 -16.90
N TRP A 756 11.14 5.64 -15.72
CA TRP A 756 10.67 6.13 -14.42
C TRP A 756 11.33 7.45 -13.97
N ARG A 757 10.52 8.32 -13.32
CA ARG A 757 10.96 9.59 -12.71
C ARG A 757 10.63 9.60 -11.21
N ASP A 758 11.66 9.56 -10.36
CA ASP A 758 11.50 9.58 -8.89
C ASP A 758 10.74 10.80 -8.36
N TYR A 759 10.84 11.93 -9.07
CA TYR A 759 10.25 13.21 -8.71
C TYR A 759 8.83 13.43 -9.30
N ASP A 760 8.30 12.49 -10.09
CA ASP A 760 7.00 12.63 -10.75
C ASP A 760 6.11 11.38 -10.63
N ARG A 761 6.28 10.62 -9.55
CA ARG A 761 5.65 9.30 -9.32
C ARG A 761 4.13 9.25 -9.48
N LYS A 762 3.46 10.37 -9.16
CA LYS A 762 2.00 10.46 -9.13
C LYS A 762 1.40 10.88 -10.48
N ASN A 763 2.23 11.22 -11.45
CA ASN A 763 1.78 11.71 -12.74
C ASN A 763 1.49 10.54 -13.68
N ALA A 764 0.22 10.44 -14.07
CA ALA A 764 -0.29 9.45 -15.02
C ALA A 764 -0.16 9.91 -16.48
N MET A 765 0.20 11.17 -16.71
CA MET A 765 0.19 11.77 -18.04
C MET A 765 1.30 11.17 -18.91
N VAL A 766 0.91 10.65 -20.07
CA VAL A 766 1.82 10.29 -21.16
C VAL A 766 2.36 11.58 -21.75
N LYS A 767 3.69 11.70 -21.85
CA LYS A 767 4.37 12.94 -22.30
C LYS A 767 4.41 13.12 -23.81
N LEU A 768 4.29 12.03 -24.55
CA LEU A 768 4.05 12.06 -25.98
C LEU A 768 2.58 12.39 -26.20
N ASP A 769 2.29 13.39 -27.02
CA ASP A 769 0.94 13.79 -27.38
C ASP A 769 0.36 12.75 -28.33
N LEU A 770 -0.31 11.74 -27.77
CA LEU A 770 -0.85 10.61 -28.51
C LEU A 770 -1.96 11.03 -29.48
N ALA A 771 -2.70 12.09 -29.17
CA ALA A 771 -3.75 12.60 -30.04
C ALA A 771 -3.15 13.21 -31.31
N LYS A 772 -2.14 14.08 -31.17
CA LYS A 772 -1.41 14.62 -32.33
C LYS A 772 -0.63 13.56 -33.09
N ALA A 773 -0.07 12.58 -32.38
CA ALA A 773 0.60 11.45 -33.03
C ALA A 773 -0.38 10.66 -33.90
N ARG A 774 -1.59 10.38 -33.40
CA ARG A 774 -2.63 9.70 -34.19
C ARG A 774 -3.09 10.53 -35.39
N GLU A 775 -3.26 11.84 -35.23
CA GLU A 775 -3.60 12.75 -36.32
C GLU A 775 -2.53 12.78 -37.43
N ALA A 776 -1.27 12.89 -37.05
CA ALA A 776 -0.16 13.04 -38.01
C ALA A 776 0.28 11.72 -38.67
N LEU A 777 0.17 10.60 -37.97
CA LEU A 777 0.64 9.28 -38.43
C LEU A 777 -0.46 8.43 -39.05
N GLY A 778 -1.73 8.78 -38.84
CA GLY A 778 -2.88 8.12 -39.44
C GLY A 778 -3.14 6.70 -38.89
N ALA A 779 -3.91 5.92 -39.66
CA ALA A 779 -4.34 4.57 -39.30
C ALA A 779 -3.28 3.48 -39.57
N ASP A 780 -2.23 3.80 -40.34
CA ASP A 780 -1.16 2.88 -40.74
C ASP A 780 -0.15 2.57 -39.62
N HIS A 781 -0.30 3.25 -38.48
CA HIS A 781 0.57 3.10 -37.33
C HIS A 781 -0.19 2.54 -36.11
N GLU A 782 0.44 1.64 -35.37
CA GLU A 782 0.01 1.21 -34.04
C GLU A 782 0.97 1.78 -33.00
N ILE A 783 0.46 2.40 -31.94
CA ILE A 783 1.28 3.00 -30.88
C ILE A 783 1.13 2.15 -29.61
N LEU A 784 2.24 1.58 -29.14
CA LEU A 784 2.34 0.85 -27.90
C LEU A 784 2.96 1.74 -26.82
N VAL A 785 2.34 1.85 -25.65
CA VAL A 785 2.86 2.61 -24.51
C VAL A 785 3.28 1.65 -23.39
N ARG A 786 4.59 1.59 -23.14
CA ARG A 786 5.20 0.79 -22.05
C ARG A 786 5.67 1.73 -20.95
N ALA A 787 4.75 2.10 -20.04
CA ALA A 787 5.13 2.90 -18.88
C ALA A 787 5.86 2.06 -17.82
N HIS A 788 6.42 2.70 -16.80
CA HIS A 788 7.05 1.99 -15.70
C HIS A 788 6.01 1.57 -14.65
N PRO A 789 5.97 0.29 -14.19
CA PRO A 789 4.96 -0.22 -13.25
C PRO A 789 4.87 0.53 -11.91
N MET A 790 5.95 1.20 -11.49
CA MET A 790 5.94 2.01 -10.25
C MET A 790 5.32 3.41 -10.41
N GLN A 791 4.97 3.82 -11.64
CA GLN A 791 4.29 5.08 -11.95
C GLN A 791 2.78 4.95 -11.78
N ALA A 792 2.11 6.11 -11.72
CA ALA A 792 0.67 6.10 -11.91
C ALA A 792 0.34 5.43 -13.25
N ILE A 793 -0.76 4.67 -13.28
CA ILE A 793 -1.23 4.01 -14.51
C ILE A 793 -1.24 5.06 -15.62
N PRO A 794 -0.60 4.78 -16.76
CA PRO A 794 -0.57 5.75 -17.84
C PRO A 794 -1.99 6.02 -18.32
N ALA A 795 -2.29 7.29 -18.53
CA ALA A 795 -3.52 7.72 -19.16
C ALA A 795 -3.43 7.49 -20.68
N VAL A 796 -3.39 6.22 -21.10
CA VAL A 796 -3.40 5.84 -22.52
C VAL A 796 -4.85 5.87 -23.04
N PRO A 797 -5.18 6.70 -24.04
CA PRO A 797 -6.46 6.67 -24.74
C PRO A 797 -6.52 5.52 -25.75
N ASP A 798 -7.73 5.11 -26.14
CA ASP A 798 -7.99 3.94 -27.02
C ASP A 798 -7.34 4.03 -28.42
N ILE A 799 -6.83 5.20 -28.79
CA ILE A 799 -6.01 5.40 -30.00
C ILE A 799 -4.59 4.80 -29.87
N ALA A 800 -4.23 4.22 -28.73
CA ALA A 800 -2.96 3.56 -28.47
C ALA A 800 -3.15 2.40 -27.46
N HIS A 801 -2.21 1.46 -27.44
CA HIS A 801 -2.26 0.27 -26.60
C HIS A 801 -1.43 0.45 -25.32
N ASP A 802 -2.03 0.25 -24.13
CA ASP A 802 -1.29 0.19 -22.87
C ASP A 802 -0.69 -1.20 -22.68
N VAL A 803 0.62 -1.33 -22.97
CA VAL A 803 1.36 -2.58 -22.80
C VAL A 803 2.20 -2.59 -21.53
N THR A 804 1.90 -1.75 -20.54
CA THR A 804 2.68 -1.59 -19.29
C THR A 804 2.82 -2.88 -18.46
N THR A 805 1.83 -3.77 -18.52
CA THR A 805 1.80 -5.03 -17.75
C THR A 805 2.22 -6.25 -18.57
N TYR A 806 2.54 -6.10 -19.86
CA TYR A 806 2.99 -7.18 -20.74
C TYR A 806 4.23 -7.89 -20.13
N PRO A 807 4.30 -9.22 -20.09
CA PRO A 807 5.34 -9.91 -19.31
C PRO A 807 6.77 -9.63 -19.77
N ASP A 808 7.07 -9.82 -21.05
CA ASP A 808 8.43 -9.79 -21.59
C ASP A 808 8.69 -8.55 -22.45
N MET A 809 9.82 -7.87 -22.22
CA MET A 809 10.19 -6.70 -23.02
C MET A 809 10.69 -7.13 -24.40
N ALA A 810 11.35 -8.29 -24.52
CA ALA A 810 11.93 -8.74 -25.78
C ALA A 810 10.85 -8.94 -26.86
N ASP A 811 9.70 -9.49 -26.50
CA ASP A 811 8.52 -9.59 -27.37
C ASP A 811 8.04 -8.22 -27.91
N LEU A 812 8.02 -7.18 -27.05
CA LEU A 812 7.61 -5.84 -27.48
C LEU A 812 8.64 -5.21 -28.44
N LEU A 813 9.93 -5.46 -28.20
CA LEU A 813 11.01 -5.02 -29.08
C LEU A 813 10.98 -5.75 -30.42
N LEU A 814 10.62 -7.03 -30.40
CA LEU A 814 10.51 -7.90 -31.58
C LEU A 814 9.50 -7.34 -32.60
N VAL A 815 8.34 -6.88 -32.12
CA VAL A 815 7.27 -6.36 -32.99
C VAL A 815 7.40 -4.88 -33.34
N ALA A 816 8.21 -4.12 -32.60
CA ALA A 816 8.36 -2.68 -32.80
C ALA A 816 9.22 -2.36 -34.04
N ASP A 817 8.68 -1.51 -34.90
CA ASP A 817 9.37 -0.96 -36.07
C ASP A 817 10.16 0.31 -35.72
N VAL A 818 9.69 1.06 -34.72
CA VAL A 818 10.37 2.25 -34.19
C VAL A 818 10.32 2.25 -32.67
N LEU A 819 11.47 2.47 -32.02
CA LEU A 819 11.53 2.70 -30.58
C LEU A 819 11.59 4.20 -30.28
N VAL A 820 10.62 4.69 -29.51
CA VAL A 820 10.68 6.00 -28.88
C VAL A 820 10.99 5.80 -27.39
N THR A 821 12.14 6.27 -26.94
CA THR A 821 12.55 6.16 -25.53
C THR A 821 13.24 7.43 -25.06
N ASP A 822 13.83 7.43 -23.87
CA ASP A 822 14.55 8.57 -23.31
C ASP A 822 15.95 8.15 -22.83
N TYR A 823 16.14 7.96 -21.52
CA TYR A 823 17.42 7.57 -20.90
C TYR A 823 17.37 6.11 -20.44
N SER A 824 16.60 5.27 -21.14
CA SER A 824 16.33 3.88 -20.78
C SER A 824 17.41 2.95 -21.31
N SER A 825 17.70 1.85 -20.59
CA SER A 825 18.63 0.83 -21.07
C SER A 825 18.10 0.06 -22.28
N VAL A 826 16.78 0.13 -22.57
CA VAL A 826 16.15 -0.58 -23.68
C VAL A 826 16.71 -0.18 -25.04
N MET A 827 17.27 1.03 -25.18
CA MET A 827 17.91 1.45 -26.43
C MET A 827 19.11 0.57 -26.81
N PHE A 828 19.83 0.03 -25.83
CA PHE A 828 20.95 -0.89 -26.06
C PHE A 828 20.46 -2.26 -26.55
N ASP A 829 19.31 -2.74 -26.04
CA ASP A 829 18.70 -3.99 -26.48
C ASP A 829 18.13 -3.83 -27.90
N PHE A 830 17.40 -2.75 -28.16
CA PHE A 830 16.75 -2.52 -29.46
C PHE A 830 17.75 -2.21 -30.58
N ALA A 831 18.94 -1.69 -30.27
CA ALA A 831 20.01 -1.48 -31.24
C ALA A 831 20.40 -2.77 -32.01
N CYS A 832 20.14 -3.94 -31.43
CA CYS A 832 20.37 -5.23 -32.08
C CYS A 832 19.51 -5.44 -33.33
N THR A 833 18.34 -4.80 -33.39
CA THR A 833 17.35 -4.99 -34.47
C THR A 833 17.73 -4.30 -35.78
N GLY A 834 18.64 -3.31 -35.75
CA GLY A 834 18.90 -2.43 -36.90
C GLY A 834 17.78 -1.41 -37.17
N ARG A 835 16.75 -1.34 -36.33
CA ARG A 835 15.58 -0.46 -36.52
C ARG A 835 15.73 0.90 -35.84
N PRO A 836 15.06 1.96 -36.34
CA PRO A 836 15.26 3.33 -35.88
C PRO A 836 14.90 3.58 -34.40
N ILE A 837 15.71 4.39 -33.72
CA ILE A 837 15.51 4.82 -32.33
C ILE A 837 15.36 6.34 -32.28
N VAL A 838 14.33 6.83 -31.60
CA VAL A 838 14.11 8.26 -31.33
C VAL A 838 14.21 8.52 -29.83
N ILE A 839 15.07 9.44 -29.42
CA ILE A 839 15.28 9.81 -28.01
C ILE A 839 14.47 11.06 -27.67
N TYR A 840 13.38 10.89 -26.91
CA TYR A 840 12.55 11.98 -26.40
C TYR A 840 13.05 12.48 -25.03
N GLY A 841 14.08 13.32 -25.06
CA GLY A 841 14.80 13.87 -23.90
C GLY A 841 14.21 15.16 -23.31
N TYR A 842 12.89 15.29 -23.20
CA TYR A 842 12.21 16.54 -22.82
C TYR A 842 12.60 17.13 -21.44
N ASP A 843 13.18 16.32 -20.55
CA ASP A 843 13.61 16.72 -19.20
C ASP A 843 15.07 16.39 -18.89
N MET A 844 15.94 16.28 -19.91
CA MET A 844 17.29 15.69 -19.80
C MET A 844 18.16 16.35 -18.74
N ALA A 845 18.20 17.68 -18.70
CA ALA A 845 18.96 18.42 -17.69
C ALA A 845 18.50 18.09 -16.26
N LYS A 846 17.18 18.04 -16.05
CA LYS A 846 16.60 17.68 -14.75
C LYS A 846 16.86 16.21 -14.41
N TYR A 847 16.79 15.31 -15.39
CA TYR A 847 17.04 13.89 -15.18
C TYR A 847 18.51 13.63 -14.80
N LYS A 848 19.46 14.18 -15.58
CA LYS A 848 20.92 14.06 -15.35
C LYS A 848 21.30 14.57 -13.96
N SER A 849 20.76 15.72 -13.53
CA SER A 849 21.06 16.29 -12.20
C SER A 849 20.52 15.45 -11.01
N LYS A 850 19.45 14.67 -11.21
CA LYS A 850 18.82 13.88 -10.14
C LYS A 850 19.32 12.45 -10.08
N ARG A 851 19.44 11.80 -11.24
CA ARG A 851 19.73 10.36 -11.35
C ARG A 851 21.17 10.07 -11.79
N GLY A 852 21.77 10.97 -12.58
CA GLY A 852 23.04 10.73 -13.26
C GLY A 852 22.92 9.74 -14.42
N LEU A 853 23.76 9.92 -15.44
CA LEU A 853 23.88 9.05 -16.61
C LEU A 853 25.35 8.69 -16.83
N TYR A 854 25.62 7.48 -17.31
CA TYR A 854 26.97 7.06 -17.71
C TYR A 854 27.32 7.52 -19.13
N LEU A 855 26.31 7.82 -19.94
CA LEU A 855 26.44 8.14 -21.36
C LEU A 855 26.04 9.59 -21.63
N ASP A 856 26.72 10.22 -22.59
CA ASP A 856 26.28 11.50 -23.14
C ASP A 856 25.44 11.26 -24.39
N LEU A 857 24.11 11.35 -24.24
CA LEU A 857 23.17 11.06 -25.32
C LEU A 857 23.25 12.08 -26.46
N ALA A 858 23.69 13.32 -26.21
CA ALA A 858 23.83 14.30 -27.29
C ALA A 858 24.84 13.81 -28.33
N GLU A 859 25.94 13.22 -27.86
CA GLU A 859 27.03 12.73 -28.71
C GLU A 859 26.81 11.29 -29.17
N GLN A 860 26.33 10.42 -28.28
CA GLN A 860 26.38 8.97 -28.48
C GLN A 860 25.03 8.33 -28.83
N ALA A 861 23.91 9.07 -28.89
CA ALA A 861 22.63 8.45 -29.23
C ALA A 861 22.63 7.83 -30.65
N PRO A 862 21.95 6.67 -30.84
CA PRO A 862 21.82 5.99 -32.15
C PRO A 862 20.82 6.66 -33.10
N GLY A 863 20.24 7.80 -32.70
CA GLY A 863 19.22 8.53 -33.45
C GLY A 863 19.00 9.92 -32.88
N PRO A 864 18.00 10.68 -33.36
CA PRO A 864 17.80 12.07 -32.96
C PRO A 864 17.40 12.18 -31.49
N VAL A 865 17.97 13.19 -30.82
CA VAL A 865 17.61 13.59 -29.44
C VAL A 865 16.72 14.82 -29.51
N LEU A 866 15.44 14.64 -29.17
CA LEU A 866 14.38 15.62 -29.37
C LEU A 866 13.78 16.03 -28.03
N SER A 867 13.29 17.27 -27.95
CA SER A 867 12.86 17.89 -26.69
C SER A 867 11.35 18.07 -26.60
N THR A 868 10.64 18.04 -27.73
CA THR A 868 9.21 18.25 -27.81
C THR A 868 8.47 17.07 -28.47
N SER A 869 7.22 16.89 -28.09
CA SER A 869 6.37 15.87 -28.71
C SER A 869 6.18 16.11 -30.22
N ALA A 870 6.15 17.37 -30.67
CA ALA A 870 5.95 17.70 -32.08
C ALA A 870 7.15 17.25 -32.92
N GLU A 871 8.38 17.50 -32.45
CA GLU A 871 9.60 17.02 -33.10
C GLU A 871 9.62 15.49 -33.21
N VAL A 872 9.22 14.79 -32.14
CA VAL A 872 9.17 13.32 -32.14
C VAL A 872 8.19 12.79 -33.17
N ILE A 873 6.99 13.37 -33.25
CA ILE A 873 5.97 12.99 -34.23
C ILE A 873 6.46 13.21 -35.66
N GLU A 874 7.13 14.35 -35.91
CA GLU A 874 7.72 14.65 -37.21
C GLU A 874 8.81 13.65 -37.61
N ALA A 875 9.68 13.30 -36.67
CA ALA A 875 10.74 12.32 -36.90
C ALA A 875 10.17 10.93 -37.22
N ILE A 876 9.05 10.53 -36.59
CA ILE A 876 8.38 9.27 -36.89
C ILE A 876 7.74 9.30 -38.28
N ARG A 877 7.12 10.43 -38.66
CA ARG A 877 6.50 10.58 -39.99
C ARG A 877 7.51 10.44 -41.13
N SER A 878 8.74 10.88 -40.91
CA SER A 878 9.86 10.83 -41.86
C SER A 878 10.93 9.80 -41.48
N ILE A 879 10.55 8.73 -40.76
CA ILE A 879 11.51 7.88 -40.05
C ILE A 879 12.54 7.21 -40.95
N ASP A 880 12.20 6.88 -42.20
CA ASP A 880 13.13 6.24 -43.13
C ASP A 880 14.27 7.21 -43.52
N SER A 881 13.97 8.49 -43.71
CA SER A 881 14.97 9.54 -43.94
C SER A 881 15.78 9.82 -42.67
N VAL A 882 15.13 9.81 -41.49
CA VAL A 882 15.80 10.01 -40.20
C VAL A 882 16.79 8.87 -39.95
N ALA A 883 16.39 7.63 -40.24
CA ALA A 883 17.22 6.44 -40.11
C ALA A 883 18.45 6.53 -41.01
N ALA A 884 18.27 6.86 -42.29
CA ALA A 884 19.37 7.05 -43.24
C ALA A 884 20.35 8.14 -42.76
N ALA A 885 19.85 9.26 -42.25
CA ALA A 885 20.68 10.35 -41.75
C ALA A 885 21.48 10.00 -40.47
N HIS A 886 21.08 8.95 -39.74
CA HIS A 886 21.72 8.52 -38.49
C HIS A 886 22.39 7.15 -38.59
N ALA A 887 22.49 6.55 -39.78
CA ALA A 887 23.01 5.20 -39.97
C ALA A 887 24.41 5.00 -39.35
N ASP A 888 25.36 5.91 -39.63
CA ASP A 888 26.72 5.83 -39.07
C ASP A 888 26.74 5.88 -37.54
N ARG A 889 25.89 6.73 -36.94
CA ARG A 889 25.75 6.82 -35.48
C ARG A 889 25.13 5.55 -34.90
N TYR A 890 24.15 4.99 -35.59
CA TYR A 890 23.52 3.73 -35.20
C TYR A 890 24.51 2.57 -35.22
N ASP A 891 25.29 2.44 -36.29
CA ASP A 891 26.29 1.39 -36.44
C ASP A 891 27.41 1.52 -35.39
N ALA A 892 27.90 2.74 -35.14
CA ALA A 892 28.87 3.01 -34.08
C ALA A 892 28.31 2.67 -32.69
N PHE A 893 27.03 2.99 -32.43
CA PHE A 893 26.35 2.64 -31.19
C PHE A 893 26.24 1.13 -31.03
N ARG A 894 25.76 0.42 -32.05
CA ARG A 894 25.63 -1.05 -32.02
C ARG A 894 26.98 -1.73 -31.81
N ALA A 895 28.02 -1.30 -32.53
CA ALA A 895 29.37 -1.82 -32.38
C ALA A 895 29.96 -1.61 -30.98
N THR A 896 29.60 -0.50 -30.32
CA THR A 896 30.09 -0.19 -28.97
C THR A 896 29.30 -0.94 -27.88
N PHE A 897 27.98 -0.94 -27.96
CA PHE A 897 27.10 -1.35 -26.84
C PHE A 897 26.48 -2.74 -26.98
N ALA A 898 26.40 -3.28 -28.19
CA ALA A 898 25.81 -4.60 -28.48
C ALA A 898 26.65 -5.47 -29.46
N PRO A 899 28.01 -5.51 -29.36
CA PRO A 899 28.84 -6.24 -30.33
C PRO A 899 28.71 -7.76 -30.24
N ARG A 900 28.09 -8.29 -29.18
CA ARG A 900 27.93 -9.74 -28.94
C ARG A 900 26.48 -10.22 -28.94
N ASP A 901 25.51 -9.35 -29.20
CA ASP A 901 24.10 -9.71 -29.36
C ASP A 901 23.84 -10.17 -30.81
N ASP A 902 24.46 -11.29 -31.20
CA ASP A 902 24.43 -11.87 -32.55
C ASP A 902 23.50 -13.09 -32.67
N GLY A 903 22.58 -13.27 -31.71
CA GLY A 903 21.70 -14.43 -31.64
C GLY A 903 22.32 -15.68 -30.99
N LYS A 904 23.53 -15.57 -30.43
CA LYS A 904 24.24 -16.69 -29.79
C LYS A 904 24.60 -16.41 -28.33
N SER A 905 24.05 -15.37 -27.72
CA SER A 905 24.37 -14.98 -26.35
C SER A 905 23.99 -16.07 -25.34
N THR A 906 22.81 -16.65 -25.49
CA THR A 906 22.31 -17.73 -24.64
C THR A 906 23.17 -18.98 -24.76
N ALA A 907 23.53 -19.37 -25.99
CA ALA A 907 24.38 -20.53 -26.22
C ALA A 907 25.74 -20.39 -25.52
N ARG A 908 26.41 -19.21 -25.64
CA ARG A 908 27.67 -18.94 -24.93
C ARG A 908 27.54 -19.07 -23.41
N VAL A 909 26.45 -18.58 -22.84
CA VAL A 909 26.20 -18.67 -21.39
C VAL A 909 26.01 -20.12 -20.96
N VAL A 910 25.22 -20.89 -21.73
CA VAL A 910 24.97 -22.30 -21.42
C VAL A 910 26.25 -23.14 -21.58
N ASP A 911 27.04 -22.88 -22.63
CA ASP A 911 28.31 -23.54 -22.87
C ASP A 911 29.31 -23.26 -21.73
N HIS A 912 29.38 -22.03 -21.25
CA HIS A 912 30.28 -21.62 -20.17
C HIS A 912 29.93 -22.26 -18.81
N LEU A 913 28.64 -22.46 -18.55
CA LEU A 913 28.14 -22.86 -17.23
C LEU A 913 27.89 -24.37 -17.06
N PHE A 914 27.45 -25.04 -18.12
CA PHE A 914 26.86 -26.38 -18.02
C PHE A 914 27.55 -27.43 -18.90
N SER A 915 28.57 -27.06 -19.67
CA SER A 915 29.32 -27.99 -20.53
C SER A 915 30.55 -28.59 -19.85
#